data_AF-A0A838QUN8-F1
#
_entry.id   AF-A0A838QUN8-F1
#
_cell.length_a   1.000
_cell.length_b   1.000
_cell.length_c   1.000
_cell.angle_alpha   90.00
_cell.angle_beta   90.00
_cell.angle_gamma   90.00
#
_symmetry.space_group_name_H-M   'P 1'
#
loop_
_entity.id
_entity.type
_entity.pdbx_description
1 polymer ?
#
loop_
_entity_poly.entity_id
_entity_poly.type
_entity_poly.pdbx_seq_one_letter_code
_entity_poly.pdbx_strand_id
1 'polypeptide(L)'
;MKCFHFLRVGVVVCALVAALGVGRAFATGVPIGGFLPMVGIGLTDEFLDDFNTAAIPSTTLTGTLLGAGGQPFYDVALLDTGAAVSLLTNQAFDDFGLGDPSPGETDGYRGTEVIQIGGATGTLEAEINDPLGLYVGGLQGRASANPLVMNHAALQGQTNTSTITLPAESELPNVVGLSYASQYATYIRSDQPQIFTLDGKTVRTPSIEFLPLGSGGQGITRRAPLSLNPSSSFQQPPAYLFHIPIDDIDNPQENPSLPTVIQGGLFLNVNLANNGANLNNSSFFFDTGADVSVLSEFSALQLGIDVTLDEPDFTVAVIGSGGAKADVPGYYLDQFTIQAIGGSVVANNVPVIVLDVADPSNPANIVPGIVGTNLLAGRNVVIDPKPSLGGGGASPSLYISDPVTTQHNWTSTDQLGNWPAGSSWSAGVPGTLGIANVRHTLPQNAQSVTLDASTTVWELNVSGASTSSRIMKFSVLSGVTLTTFAGINIEPFAIVTLQGGSLDAQYVEILGGTLTGNGNIFTGSGPIAGQVENRSGTVAPGIVGVGTLDISGRFANGSDGTLSIGIGGTMAGAQHGQLVIDGPATLDGILKVHLSNLGGGTFVPNLGNAFSILTATEVGGEFSTLNLPTLAADKMWQVTYDVTAVLLKVTIPGDFDGDFTVDGDDLTVWREDFGGIYSGADFLTWQRNLGMSIAPIAAVPEPSALALGAIALGGIALRRRSSGSLSRG
;
A
#
# COMPACT_ATOMS: atom_id res chain seq x y z
N MET A 1 -66.56 48.10 -29.73
CA MET A 1 -65.82 49.33 -29.35
C MET A 1 -64.44 48.93 -28.90
N LYS A 2 -63.39 49.44 -29.58
CA LYS A 2 -62.02 49.82 -29.15
C LYS A 2 -61.35 48.99 -28.02
N CYS A 3 -60.09 48.55 -28.06
CA CYS A 3 -58.91 49.01 -28.79
C CYS A 3 -57.80 47.94 -28.70
N PHE A 4 -56.94 47.87 -29.71
CA PHE A 4 -55.70 47.10 -29.74
C PHE A 4 -54.64 47.63 -28.75
N HIS A 5 -53.83 46.73 -28.19
CA HIS A 5 -52.47 47.05 -27.72
C HIS A 5 -51.51 45.94 -28.17
N PHE A 6 -50.52 46.36 -28.96
CA PHE A 6 -49.35 45.59 -29.34
C PHE A 6 -48.40 45.45 -28.14
N LEU A 7 -47.97 44.23 -27.81
CA LEU A 7 -46.74 44.01 -27.06
C LEU A 7 -45.86 43.05 -27.86
N ARG A 8 -44.78 43.59 -28.44
CA ARG A 8 -43.70 42.82 -29.05
C ARG A 8 -42.92 42.13 -27.93
N VAL A 9 -42.98 40.81 -27.83
CA VAL A 9 -42.02 40.02 -27.07
C VAL A 9 -40.89 39.65 -28.03
N GLY A 10 -39.73 40.30 -27.84
CA GLY A 10 -38.50 39.91 -28.50
C GLY A 10 -38.05 38.55 -27.96
N VAL A 11 -37.92 37.57 -28.85
CA VAL A 11 -37.26 36.30 -28.54
C VAL A 11 -35.77 36.61 -28.37
N VAL A 12 -35.32 36.75 -27.13
CA VAL A 12 -33.91 36.67 -26.79
C VAL A 12 -33.56 35.18 -26.88
N VAL A 13 -32.93 34.79 -28.00
CA VAL A 13 -32.22 33.52 -28.09
C VAL A 13 -31.02 33.65 -27.15
N CYS A 14 -31.20 33.21 -25.91
CA CYS A 14 -30.09 33.02 -24.98
C CYS A 14 -29.33 31.81 -25.50
N ALA A 15 -28.21 32.05 -26.20
CA ALA A 15 -27.27 31.02 -26.54
C ALA A 15 -26.72 30.44 -25.23
N LEU A 16 -27.23 29.27 -24.85
CA LEU A 16 -26.65 28.45 -23.81
C LEU A 16 -25.30 27.98 -24.35
N VAL A 17 -24.26 28.77 -24.12
CA VAL A 17 -22.89 28.27 -24.22
C VAL A 17 -22.76 27.31 -23.06
N ALA A 18 -23.01 26.02 -23.33
CA ALA A 18 -22.47 24.96 -22.50
C ALA A 18 -20.97 25.20 -22.44
N ALA A 19 -20.50 25.75 -21.33
CA ALA A 19 -19.09 25.72 -21.00
C ALA A 19 -18.72 24.24 -20.97
N LEU A 20 -18.13 23.77 -22.07
CA LEU A 20 -17.50 22.47 -22.16
C LEU A 20 -16.52 22.42 -21.00
N GLY A 21 -16.88 21.65 -19.97
CA GLY A 21 -16.05 21.44 -18.80
C GLY A 21 -14.67 21.02 -19.28
N VAL A 22 -13.67 21.82 -18.93
CA VAL A 22 -12.28 21.38 -18.96
C VAL A 22 -12.27 20.11 -18.12
N GLY A 23 -11.96 18.96 -18.72
CA GLY A 23 -11.91 17.68 -18.03
C GLY A 23 -11.09 17.86 -16.75
N ARG A 24 -11.71 17.61 -15.60
CA ARG A 24 -11.02 17.67 -14.31
C ARG A 24 -9.88 16.65 -14.38
N ALA A 25 -8.66 17.07 -14.03
CA ALA A 25 -7.63 16.13 -13.64
C ALA A 25 -8.18 15.33 -12.45
N PHE A 26 -8.08 14.02 -12.49
CA PHE A 26 -8.61 13.15 -11.43
C PHE A 26 -7.65 13.08 -10.24
N ALA A 27 -6.34 13.24 -10.45
CA ALA A 27 -5.35 13.31 -9.39
C ALA A 27 -4.71 14.71 -9.32
N THR A 28 -5.21 15.50 -8.38
CA THR A 28 -4.45 16.60 -7.73
C THR A 28 -4.74 16.64 -6.23
N GLY A 29 -5.07 15.49 -5.63
CA GLY A 29 -5.65 15.37 -4.29
C GLY A 29 -4.74 14.69 -3.27
N VAL A 30 -5.35 14.30 -2.16
CA VAL A 30 -4.78 13.45 -1.11
C VAL A 30 -4.57 12.04 -1.70
N PRO A 31 -3.39 11.42 -1.56
CA PRO A 31 -3.16 10.06 -2.05
C PRO A 31 -4.03 9.05 -1.27
N ILE A 32 -4.30 7.87 -1.82
CA ILE A 32 -4.98 6.79 -1.07
C ILE A 32 -4.21 6.49 0.22
N GLY A 33 -2.95 6.08 0.09
CA GLY A 33 -2.03 5.90 1.22
C GLY A 33 -1.09 7.10 1.37
N GLY A 34 -0.95 7.57 2.61
CA GLY A 34 0.04 8.57 3.00
C GLY A 34 1.42 7.98 3.22
N PHE A 35 2.31 8.78 3.79
CA PHE A 35 3.65 8.32 4.11
C PHE A 35 3.63 7.31 5.26
N LEU A 36 4.54 6.34 5.23
CA LEU A 36 4.78 5.41 6.33
C LEU A 36 5.98 5.91 7.16
N PRO A 37 5.79 6.43 8.37
CA PRO A 37 6.88 6.95 9.19
C PRO A 37 7.68 5.79 9.78
N MET A 38 8.89 5.56 9.27
CA MET A 38 9.76 4.45 9.63
C MET A 38 11.01 4.97 10.31
N VAL A 39 11.43 4.25 11.34
CA VAL A 39 12.57 4.57 12.19
C VAL A 39 13.51 3.37 12.27
N GLY A 40 14.79 3.61 12.50
CA GLY A 40 15.72 2.56 12.88
C GLY A 40 15.65 2.31 14.38
N ILE A 41 15.59 1.04 14.77
CA ILE A 41 15.57 0.59 16.17
C ILE A 41 16.82 -0.21 16.50
N GLY A 42 17.29 -0.08 17.74
CA GLY A 42 18.29 -0.95 18.36
C GLY A 42 17.92 -1.20 19.81
N LEU A 43 18.25 -2.39 20.33
CA LEU A 43 17.94 -2.77 21.70
C LEU A 43 19.21 -2.88 22.53
N THR A 44 19.11 -2.66 23.83
CA THR A 44 20.23 -2.79 24.77
C THR A 44 19.81 -3.55 26.02
N ASP A 45 20.80 -4.02 26.77
CA ASP A 45 20.61 -4.70 28.06
C ASP A 45 20.18 -3.80 29.24
N GLU A 46 19.82 -2.53 28.99
CA GLU A 46 19.58 -1.55 30.05
C GLU A 46 18.14 -1.55 30.61
N PHE A 47 18.02 -1.94 31.88
CA PHE A 47 16.80 -1.84 32.67
C PHE A 47 17.11 -1.51 34.13
N LEU A 48 16.07 -1.30 34.95
CA LEU A 48 16.20 -1.12 36.39
C LEU A 48 15.93 -2.42 37.13
N ASP A 49 16.93 -2.88 37.88
CA ASP A 49 16.82 -4.02 38.80
C ASP A 49 16.29 -3.55 40.18
N ASP A 50 15.10 -2.94 40.17
CA ASP A 50 14.40 -2.47 41.37
C ASP A 50 12.88 -2.39 41.18
N PHE A 51 12.15 -1.90 42.18
CA PHE A 51 10.69 -1.76 42.14
C PHE A 51 10.18 -0.55 41.33
N ASN A 52 10.99 0.02 40.44
CA ASN A 52 10.60 1.11 39.56
C ASN A 52 10.28 0.60 38.14
N THR A 53 9.00 0.60 37.79
CA THR A 53 8.55 0.18 36.44
C THR A 53 8.47 1.30 35.42
N ALA A 54 8.81 2.53 35.81
CA ALA A 54 8.73 3.68 34.91
C ALA A 54 9.83 3.60 33.84
N ALA A 55 9.41 3.78 32.60
CA ALA A 55 10.32 3.91 31.47
C ALA A 55 11.05 5.25 31.52
N ILE A 56 12.36 5.25 31.28
CA ILE A 56 13.20 6.45 31.43
C ILE A 56 13.73 6.91 30.06
N PRO A 57 13.41 8.13 29.60
CA PRO A 57 13.96 8.66 28.36
C PRO A 57 15.47 8.88 28.48
N SER A 58 16.21 8.51 27.45
CA SER A 58 17.65 8.70 27.35
C SER A 58 18.02 9.44 26.06
N THR A 59 18.94 10.39 26.15
CA THR A 59 19.41 11.15 24.96
C THR A 59 20.70 10.58 24.36
N THR A 60 21.22 9.51 24.96
CA THR A 60 22.46 8.84 24.58
C THR A 60 22.30 7.34 24.70
N LEU A 61 22.90 6.59 23.78
CA LEU A 61 22.96 5.13 23.92
C LEU A 61 23.75 4.75 25.17
N THR A 62 23.12 3.96 26.03
CA THR A 62 23.65 3.39 27.28
C THR A 62 23.38 1.88 27.27
N GLY A 63 24.06 1.11 28.12
CA GLY A 63 24.05 -0.36 28.04
C GLY A 63 24.86 -0.95 26.87
N THR A 64 24.79 -2.28 26.74
CA THR A 64 25.35 -3.07 25.63
C THR A 64 24.27 -3.30 24.59
N LEU A 65 24.58 -3.02 23.31
CA LEU A 65 23.67 -3.33 22.21
C LEU A 65 23.45 -4.84 22.08
N LEU A 66 22.18 -5.23 21.96
CA LEU A 66 21.74 -6.60 21.76
C LEU A 66 21.80 -7.02 20.28
N GLY A 67 21.86 -8.32 20.08
CA GLY A 67 21.81 -8.99 18.78
C GLY A 67 22.36 -10.40 18.86
N ALA A 68 21.85 -11.28 17.99
CA ALA A 68 22.12 -12.72 18.04
C ALA A 68 23.62 -13.03 18.13
N GLY A 69 24.01 -13.84 19.12
CA GLY A 69 25.42 -14.17 19.36
C GLY A 69 26.28 -12.99 19.82
N GLY A 70 25.66 -11.95 20.40
CA GLY A 70 26.32 -10.76 20.94
C GLY A 70 26.81 -9.77 19.88
N GLN A 71 26.31 -9.84 18.64
CA GLN A 71 26.63 -8.89 17.59
C GLN A 71 25.55 -7.81 17.51
N PRO A 72 25.87 -6.50 17.65
CA PRO A 72 24.87 -5.44 17.59
C PRO A 72 24.00 -5.51 16.34
N PHE A 73 22.68 -5.54 16.55
CA PHE A 73 21.68 -5.58 15.48
C PHE A 73 20.87 -4.28 15.45
N TYR A 74 20.39 -3.92 14.26
CA TYR A 74 19.45 -2.84 14.06
C TYR A 74 18.40 -3.28 13.05
N ASP A 75 17.17 -2.84 13.27
CA ASP A 75 16.05 -3.12 12.37
C ASP A 75 15.24 -1.86 12.09
N VAL A 76 14.28 -1.95 11.16
CA VAL A 76 13.30 -0.91 10.89
C VAL A 76 12.01 -1.19 11.66
N ALA A 77 11.40 -0.13 12.19
CA ALA A 77 10.07 -0.18 12.78
C ALA A 77 9.19 0.95 12.23
N LEU A 78 7.88 0.70 12.18
CA LEU A 78 6.86 1.72 11.94
C LEU A 78 6.67 2.54 13.22
N LEU A 79 6.69 3.87 13.12
CA LEU A 79 6.32 4.75 14.21
C LEU A 79 4.78 4.86 14.21
N ASP A 80 4.15 4.29 15.22
CA ASP A 80 2.70 4.16 15.30
C ASP A 80 2.20 4.79 16.60
N THR A 81 1.61 5.98 16.48
CA THR A 81 0.95 6.66 17.61
C THR A 81 -0.40 6.05 17.98
N GLY A 82 -0.95 5.17 17.14
CA GLY A 82 -2.14 4.38 17.42
C GLY A 82 -1.87 3.16 18.30
N ALA A 83 -0.67 2.60 18.23
CA ALA A 83 -0.25 1.49 19.08
C ALA A 83 0.10 1.95 20.51
N ALA A 84 -0.56 1.40 21.53
CA ALA A 84 -0.29 1.77 22.94
C ALA A 84 1.05 1.24 23.49
N VAL A 85 1.60 0.20 22.84
CA VAL A 85 2.82 -0.54 23.21
C VAL A 85 3.76 -0.61 22.01
N SER A 86 5.05 -0.87 22.25
CA SER A 86 6.00 -1.16 21.16
C SER A 86 6.05 -2.67 20.92
N LEU A 87 6.10 -3.06 19.65
CA LEU A 87 5.99 -4.44 19.19
C LEU A 87 7.23 -4.86 18.40
N LEU A 88 7.68 -6.09 18.62
CA LEU A 88 8.72 -6.75 17.85
C LEU A 88 8.12 -7.92 17.08
N THR A 89 8.53 -8.10 15.84
CA THR A 89 8.23 -9.33 15.09
C THR A 89 8.93 -10.52 15.74
N ASN A 90 8.42 -11.72 15.50
CA ASN A 90 9.09 -12.95 15.93
C ASN A 90 10.52 -13.04 15.36
N GLN A 91 10.72 -12.62 14.11
CA GLN A 91 12.03 -12.59 13.47
C GLN A 91 12.97 -11.58 14.16
N ALA A 92 12.48 -10.38 14.48
CA ALA A 92 13.28 -9.39 15.21
C ALA A 92 13.67 -9.88 16.61
N PHE A 93 12.78 -10.59 17.32
CA PHE A 93 13.12 -11.20 18.60
C PHE A 93 14.35 -12.11 18.50
N ASP A 94 14.40 -12.96 17.47
CA ASP A 94 15.52 -13.86 17.22
C ASP A 94 16.78 -13.09 16.78
N ASP A 95 16.65 -12.12 15.88
CA ASP A 95 17.78 -11.34 15.36
C ASP A 95 18.41 -10.42 16.42
N PHE A 96 17.60 -9.89 17.35
CA PHE A 96 18.08 -9.18 18.54
C PHE A 96 18.65 -10.12 19.60
N GLY A 97 18.54 -11.44 19.45
CA GLY A 97 19.04 -12.42 20.41
C GLY A 97 18.32 -12.34 21.75
N LEU A 98 17.03 -11.97 21.78
CA LEU A 98 16.31 -11.77 23.04
C LEU A 98 16.07 -13.07 23.82
N GLY A 99 16.13 -14.23 23.14
CA GLY A 99 16.12 -15.55 23.78
C GLY A 99 17.50 -16.10 24.11
N ASP A 100 18.58 -15.37 23.82
CA ASP A 100 19.93 -15.81 24.17
C ASP A 100 20.16 -15.65 25.69
N PRO A 101 20.72 -16.66 26.39
CA PRO A 101 20.98 -16.55 27.82
C PRO A 101 21.87 -15.36 28.17
N SER A 102 21.44 -14.57 29.16
CA SER A 102 22.18 -13.44 29.69
C SER A 102 22.73 -13.74 31.09
N PRO A 103 23.76 -13.02 31.58
CA PRO A 103 24.31 -13.27 32.92
C PRO A 103 23.28 -12.99 34.02
N GLY A 104 22.66 -14.03 34.57
CA GLY A 104 21.58 -13.92 35.56
C GLY A 104 20.29 -14.56 35.08
N GLU A 105 19.99 -14.41 33.79
CA GLU A 105 18.74 -14.83 33.15
C GLU A 105 18.97 -15.92 32.10
N THR A 106 18.49 -17.14 32.36
CA THR A 106 18.75 -18.30 31.49
C THR A 106 17.91 -18.31 30.21
N ASP A 107 16.82 -17.56 30.19
CA ASP A 107 15.84 -17.34 29.12
C ASP A 107 16.00 -15.97 28.42
N GLY A 108 16.97 -15.16 28.85
CA GLY A 108 17.29 -13.88 28.22
C GLY A 108 16.34 -12.79 28.65
N TYR A 109 15.52 -12.29 27.71
CA TYR A 109 14.47 -11.29 27.92
C TYR A 109 13.08 -11.85 27.58
N ARG A 110 12.96 -13.18 27.51
CA ARG A 110 11.71 -13.85 27.19
C ARG A 110 10.86 -13.95 28.45
N GLY A 111 9.83 -13.13 28.53
CA GLY A 111 8.84 -13.27 29.60
C GLY A 111 7.88 -14.44 29.36
N THR A 112 7.21 -14.86 30.43
CA THR A 112 6.24 -15.97 30.46
C THR A 112 4.79 -15.53 30.37
N GLU A 113 4.54 -14.23 30.47
CA GLU A 113 3.19 -13.65 30.43
C GLU A 113 2.79 -13.26 29.01
N VAL A 114 1.48 -13.29 28.74
CA VAL A 114 0.91 -12.97 27.44
C VAL A 114 -0.12 -11.86 27.56
N ILE A 115 -0.30 -11.10 26.47
CA ILE A 115 -1.32 -10.07 26.36
C ILE A 115 -2.11 -10.23 25.07
N GLN A 116 -3.42 -9.96 25.16
CA GLN A 116 -4.28 -9.82 23.99
C GLN A 116 -4.22 -8.37 23.51
N ILE A 117 -3.71 -8.16 22.30
CA ILE A 117 -3.72 -6.86 21.61
C ILE A 117 -4.88 -6.80 20.62
N GLY A 118 -5.56 -5.66 20.56
CA GLY A 118 -6.63 -5.38 19.60
C GLY A 118 -6.22 -4.35 18.56
N GLY A 119 -6.91 -4.32 17.43
CA GLY A 119 -6.58 -3.46 16.30
C GLY A 119 -7.60 -3.58 15.17
N ALA A 120 -7.27 -3.02 14.00
CA ALA A 120 -8.22 -2.81 12.90
C ALA A 120 -8.90 -4.08 12.36
N THR A 121 -8.25 -5.24 12.46
CA THR A 121 -8.74 -6.50 11.87
C THR A 121 -9.11 -7.56 12.91
N GLY A 122 -8.97 -7.29 14.21
CA GLY A 122 -9.29 -8.25 15.28
C GLY A 122 -8.32 -8.20 16.45
N THR A 123 -8.17 -9.32 17.15
CA THR A 123 -7.27 -9.46 18.32
C THR A 123 -6.18 -10.50 18.07
N LEU A 124 -5.03 -10.34 18.72
CA LEU A 124 -3.88 -11.23 18.66
C LEU A 124 -3.33 -11.47 20.07
N GLU A 125 -2.90 -12.68 20.36
CA GLU A 125 -2.10 -12.97 21.56
C GLU A 125 -0.62 -12.73 21.26
N ALA A 126 0.07 -12.04 22.15
CA ALA A 126 1.50 -11.74 22.04
C ALA A 126 2.21 -12.00 23.37
N GLU A 127 3.47 -12.43 23.31
CA GLU A 127 4.32 -12.65 24.48
C GLU A 127 4.86 -11.31 24.99
N ILE A 128 4.90 -11.13 26.31
CA ILE A 128 5.48 -9.94 26.94
C ILE A 128 6.95 -10.22 27.22
N ASN A 129 7.84 -9.34 26.77
CA ASN A 129 9.28 -9.44 27.04
C ASN A 129 9.64 -8.73 28.35
N ASP A 130 10.72 -9.17 28.99
CA ASP A 130 11.30 -8.50 30.14
C ASP A 130 11.86 -7.12 29.76
N PRO A 131 12.02 -6.20 30.73
CA PRO A 131 12.41 -4.84 30.41
C PRO A 131 13.83 -4.75 29.86
N LEU A 132 14.00 -3.90 28.86
CA LEU A 132 15.25 -3.63 28.16
C LEU A 132 15.33 -2.14 27.75
N GLY A 133 16.43 -1.76 27.10
CA GLY A 133 16.57 -0.41 26.52
C GLY A 133 16.17 -0.38 25.05
N LEU A 134 15.13 0.39 24.70
CA LEU A 134 14.70 0.61 23.32
C LEU A 134 15.26 1.93 22.78
N TYR A 135 16.11 1.86 21.75
CA TYR A 135 16.71 3.02 21.10
C TYR A 135 16.18 3.22 19.69
N VAL A 136 15.77 4.44 19.38
CA VAL A 136 15.07 4.79 18.15
C VAL A 136 15.67 6.05 17.53
N GLY A 137 15.86 6.04 16.22
CA GLY A 137 16.32 7.21 15.46
C GLY A 137 15.74 7.23 14.05
N GLY A 138 15.55 8.41 13.48
CA GLY A 138 15.12 8.51 12.09
C GLY A 138 16.15 7.94 11.13
N LEU A 139 15.68 7.34 10.03
CA LEU A 139 16.54 6.61 9.10
C LEU A 139 17.55 7.50 8.35
N GLN A 140 17.42 8.84 8.39
CA GLN A 140 18.48 9.76 7.96
C GLN A 140 19.79 9.60 8.77
N GLY A 141 19.71 9.05 9.98
CA GLY A 141 20.84 8.77 10.87
C GLY A 141 21.58 7.46 10.56
N ARG A 142 21.24 6.73 9.49
CA ARG A 142 21.87 5.46 9.12
C ARG A 142 23.32 5.64 8.65
N ALA A 143 24.19 4.71 9.03
CA ALA A 143 25.55 4.55 8.52
C ALA A 143 25.63 3.53 7.37
N SER A 144 24.75 2.53 7.36
CA SER A 144 24.60 1.51 6.32
C SER A 144 23.14 1.10 6.18
N ALA A 145 22.74 0.66 4.99
CA ALA A 145 21.41 0.15 4.69
C ALA A 145 21.38 -1.36 4.38
N ASN A 146 22.53 -2.03 4.26
CA ASN A 146 22.58 -3.48 4.09
C ASN A 146 23.93 -4.04 4.62
N PRO A 147 23.95 -4.64 5.83
CA PRO A 147 22.86 -4.63 6.82
C PRO A 147 22.59 -3.20 7.32
N LEU A 148 21.41 -2.97 7.92
CA LEU A 148 21.10 -1.69 8.54
C LEU A 148 22.06 -1.42 9.70
N VAL A 149 22.64 -0.22 9.74
CA VAL A 149 23.47 0.24 10.86
C VAL A 149 23.09 1.68 11.17
N MET A 150 22.84 2.00 12.44
CA MET A 150 22.50 3.34 12.89
C MET A 150 23.69 4.04 13.54
N ASN A 151 23.87 5.34 13.29
CA ASN A 151 24.83 6.14 14.05
C ASN A 151 24.32 6.29 15.49
N HIS A 152 25.11 5.92 16.50
CA HIS A 152 24.68 5.97 17.90
C HIS A 152 24.23 7.37 18.34
N ALA A 153 24.87 8.42 17.81
CA ALA A 153 24.51 9.81 18.13
C ALA A 153 23.15 10.25 17.57
N ALA A 154 22.56 9.48 16.65
CA ALA A 154 21.25 9.74 16.06
C ALA A 154 20.11 9.02 16.81
N LEU A 155 20.43 8.16 17.79
CA LEU A 155 19.46 7.42 18.56
C LEU A 155 19.05 8.21 19.81
N GLN A 156 17.75 8.23 20.09
CA GLN A 156 17.20 8.54 21.40
C GLN A 156 16.71 7.23 22.02
N GLY A 157 16.56 7.17 23.33
CA GLY A 157 16.30 5.92 24.06
C GLY A 157 15.11 6.00 24.99
N GLN A 158 14.53 4.85 25.27
CA GLN A 158 13.63 4.63 26.39
C GLN A 158 14.11 3.36 27.10
N THR A 159 14.74 3.55 28.26
CA THR A 159 15.29 2.46 29.08
C THR A 159 14.21 1.93 30.02
N ASN A 160 14.42 0.72 30.57
CA ASN A 160 13.46 0.06 31.45
C ASN A 160 12.09 -0.15 30.77
N THR A 161 12.14 -0.67 29.54
CA THR A 161 10.99 -0.83 28.64
C THR A 161 10.73 -2.29 28.37
N SER A 162 9.55 -2.77 28.76
CA SER A 162 9.02 -4.06 28.34
C SER A 162 8.26 -3.88 27.02
N THR A 163 8.61 -4.71 26.03
CA THR A 163 7.98 -4.77 24.70
C THR A 163 7.15 -6.04 24.57
N ILE A 164 6.45 -6.21 23.45
CA ILE A 164 5.78 -7.48 23.14
C ILE A 164 6.33 -8.10 21.87
N THR A 165 6.36 -9.43 21.83
CA THR A 165 6.77 -10.21 20.66
C THR A 165 5.54 -10.79 19.97
N LEU A 166 5.37 -10.43 18.71
CA LEU A 166 4.33 -10.94 17.84
C LEU A 166 4.57 -12.42 17.53
N PRO A 167 3.51 -13.23 17.39
CA PRO A 167 3.65 -14.61 16.92
C PRO A 167 4.08 -14.66 15.45
N ALA A 168 4.69 -15.77 15.03
CA ALA A 168 5.37 -15.89 13.73
C ALA A 168 4.44 -15.74 12.51
N GLU A 169 3.16 -16.03 12.68
CA GLU A 169 2.12 -15.85 11.66
C GLU A 169 1.66 -14.39 11.50
N SER A 170 2.08 -13.48 12.37
CA SER A 170 1.70 -12.07 12.27
C SER A 170 2.40 -11.39 11.11
N GLU A 171 1.62 -10.68 10.29
CA GLU A 171 2.13 -9.86 9.18
C GLU A 171 2.46 -8.41 9.61
N LEU A 172 2.27 -8.07 10.89
CA LEU A 172 2.60 -6.74 11.40
C LEU A 172 4.11 -6.52 11.40
N PRO A 173 4.60 -5.31 11.05
CA PRO A 173 6.01 -4.98 11.17
C PRO A 173 6.40 -4.77 12.64
N ASN A 174 7.69 -4.56 12.92
CA ASN A 174 8.08 -3.97 14.20
C ASN A 174 7.42 -2.58 14.33
N VAL A 175 7.03 -2.23 15.55
CA VAL A 175 6.32 -0.98 15.84
C VAL A 175 6.94 -0.28 17.03
N VAL A 176 7.24 1.00 16.87
CA VAL A 176 7.52 1.92 17.97
C VAL A 176 6.22 2.64 18.31
N GLY A 177 5.64 2.29 19.45
CA GLY A 177 4.32 2.74 19.85
C GLY A 177 4.28 4.11 20.52
N LEU A 178 3.08 4.52 20.90
CA LEU A 178 2.79 5.71 21.70
C LEU A 178 3.50 5.72 23.05
N SER A 179 3.80 4.55 23.64
CA SER A 179 4.62 4.48 24.86
C SER A 179 5.94 5.23 24.67
N TYR A 180 6.67 4.95 23.58
CA TYR A 180 7.87 5.68 23.21
C TYR A 180 7.58 7.11 22.71
N ALA A 181 6.66 7.26 21.76
CA ALA A 181 6.39 8.55 21.11
C ALA A 181 5.89 9.63 22.08
N SER A 182 5.26 9.24 23.19
CA SER A 182 4.80 10.16 24.24
C SER A 182 5.93 10.85 25.02
N GLN A 183 7.14 10.27 25.00
CA GLN A 183 8.30 10.79 25.74
C GLN A 183 9.08 11.87 24.97
N TYR A 184 8.79 12.06 23.68
CA TYR A 184 9.51 12.96 22.79
C TYR A 184 8.55 13.85 22.00
N ALA A 185 9.01 15.04 21.64
CA ALA A 185 8.40 15.77 20.54
C ALA A 185 8.92 15.16 19.24
N THR A 186 8.02 14.63 18.41
CA THR A 186 8.39 13.92 17.17
C THR A 186 8.25 14.87 16.00
N TYR A 187 9.34 15.14 15.30
CA TYR A 187 9.36 15.96 14.08
C TYR A 187 9.51 15.09 12.83
N ILE A 188 8.41 14.95 12.09
CA ILE A 188 8.32 14.23 10.82
C ILE A 188 8.54 15.22 9.67
N ARG A 189 9.59 14.99 8.88
CA ARG A 189 10.13 15.90 7.87
C ARG A 189 9.96 15.36 6.46
N SER A 190 8.78 15.61 5.91
CA SER A 190 8.48 15.36 4.48
C SER A 190 9.33 16.21 3.54
N ASP A 191 9.95 17.30 4.01
CA ASP A 191 10.93 18.07 3.24
C ASP A 191 12.28 17.36 3.08
N GLN A 192 12.49 16.27 3.83
CA GLN A 192 13.71 15.46 3.81
C GLN A 192 13.37 13.95 3.64
N PRO A 193 12.79 13.56 2.50
CA PRO A 193 12.44 12.17 2.23
C PRO A 193 13.68 11.27 2.20
N GLN A 194 13.58 10.12 2.85
CA GLN A 194 14.55 9.03 2.83
C GLN A 194 14.05 7.95 1.88
N ILE A 195 14.86 7.65 0.86
CA ILE A 195 14.59 6.58 -0.10
C ILE A 195 15.85 5.75 -0.25
N PHE A 196 15.79 4.47 0.07
CA PHE A 196 16.91 3.53 -0.04
C PHE A 196 16.43 2.09 -0.10
N THR A 197 17.29 1.16 -0.52
CA THR A 197 16.98 -0.27 -0.55
C THR A 197 17.45 -0.96 0.73
N LEU A 198 16.59 -1.75 1.34
CA LEU A 198 16.87 -2.66 2.46
C LEU A 198 16.26 -4.02 2.10
N ASP A 199 17.07 -5.08 2.16
CA ASP A 199 16.66 -6.45 1.83
C ASP A 199 15.92 -6.62 0.49
N GLY A 200 16.34 -5.84 -0.51
CA GLY A 200 15.75 -5.88 -1.85
C GLY A 200 14.44 -5.09 -2.01
N LYS A 201 13.89 -4.53 -0.93
CA LYS A 201 12.72 -3.64 -0.96
C LYS A 201 13.12 -2.18 -0.81
N THR A 202 12.40 -1.28 -1.48
CA THR A 202 12.60 0.16 -1.32
C THR A 202 11.89 0.64 -0.05
N VAL A 203 12.64 1.23 0.87
CA VAL A 203 12.14 1.97 2.03
C VAL A 203 11.93 3.42 1.62
N ARG A 204 10.74 3.95 1.86
CA ARG A 204 10.31 5.33 1.64
C ARG A 204 9.73 5.88 2.92
N THR A 205 10.38 6.89 3.49
CA THR A 205 9.90 7.50 4.72
C THR A 205 10.38 8.93 4.87
N PRO A 206 9.64 9.84 5.52
CA PRO A 206 10.20 11.13 5.91
C PRO A 206 11.39 10.94 6.87
N SER A 207 12.30 11.91 6.92
CA SER A 207 13.23 12.02 8.04
C SER A 207 12.45 12.22 9.34
N ILE A 208 12.89 11.60 10.44
CA ILE A 208 12.21 11.72 11.74
C ILE A 208 13.22 12.13 12.80
N GLU A 209 12.93 13.20 13.52
CA GLU A 209 13.74 13.68 14.64
C GLU A 209 12.95 13.56 15.95
N PHE A 210 13.56 12.94 16.96
CA PHE A 210 13.02 12.92 18.32
C PHE A 210 13.68 14.03 19.12
N LEU A 211 12.88 15.00 19.54
CA LEU A 211 13.30 16.21 20.23
C LEU A 211 12.83 16.19 21.69
N PRO A 212 13.46 16.95 22.59
CA PRO A 212 12.94 17.15 23.93
C PRO A 212 11.48 17.65 23.90
N LEU A 213 10.66 17.14 24.82
CA LEU A 213 9.28 17.60 24.99
C LEU A 213 9.22 19.12 25.22
N GLY A 214 8.22 19.77 24.64
CA GLY A 214 8.13 21.23 24.68
C GLY A 214 9.09 21.93 23.73
N SER A 215 9.73 21.23 22.80
CA SER A 215 10.51 21.90 21.74
C SER A 215 9.63 22.73 20.80
N GLY A 216 8.30 22.54 20.82
CA GLY A 216 7.34 23.32 20.04
C GLY A 216 7.35 22.96 18.56
N GLY A 217 6.67 23.77 17.74
CA GLY A 217 6.40 23.44 16.33
C GLY A 217 7.58 23.53 15.36
N GLN A 218 8.82 23.72 15.82
CA GLN A 218 10.01 23.83 14.94
C GLN A 218 9.84 24.86 13.80
N GLY A 219 9.26 26.03 14.11
CA GLY A 219 8.95 27.08 13.14
C GLY A 219 7.58 26.97 12.46
N ILE A 220 6.88 25.84 12.62
CA ILE A 220 5.49 25.67 12.18
C ILE A 220 4.54 26.34 13.19
N THR A 221 3.70 27.24 12.71
CA THR A 221 2.80 28.04 13.56
C THR A 221 1.37 27.52 13.59
N ARG A 222 0.91 26.87 12.52
CA ARG A 222 -0.39 26.19 12.46
C ARG A 222 -0.38 25.02 13.44
N ARG A 223 -1.32 25.03 14.39
CA ARG A 223 -1.47 23.96 15.39
C ARG A 223 -2.90 23.43 15.44
N ALA A 224 -3.07 22.13 15.29
CA ALA A 224 -4.28 21.42 15.64
C ALA A 224 -4.15 20.94 17.11
N PRO A 225 -5.03 21.38 18.02
CA PRO A 225 -5.02 20.86 19.38
C PRO A 225 -5.28 19.36 19.39
N LEU A 226 -4.41 18.61 20.08
CA LEU A 226 -4.61 17.20 20.37
C LEU A 226 -5.34 17.07 21.71
N SER A 227 -6.40 16.28 21.72
CA SER A 227 -6.96 15.77 22.97
C SER A 227 -6.37 14.41 23.28
N LEU A 228 -6.11 14.20 24.56
CA LEU A 228 -5.80 12.89 25.11
C LEU A 228 -7.10 12.32 25.70
N ASN A 229 -7.30 11.02 25.59
CA ASN A 229 -8.46 10.32 26.16
C ASN A 229 -7.97 8.97 26.69
N PRO A 230 -8.17 8.61 27.97
CA PRO A 230 -9.04 9.26 28.97
C PRO A 230 -8.42 10.40 29.80
N SER A 231 -7.12 10.64 29.70
CA SER A 231 -6.43 11.68 30.49
C SER A 231 -6.35 13.02 29.75
N SER A 232 -6.08 14.13 30.44
CA SER A 232 -5.82 15.45 29.84
C SER A 232 -4.33 15.74 29.57
N SER A 233 -3.42 14.87 30.06
CA SER A 233 -1.97 14.97 29.87
C SER A 233 -1.27 13.63 30.16
N PHE A 234 -0.17 13.34 29.46
CA PHE A 234 0.78 12.28 29.84
C PHE A 234 1.62 12.75 31.05
N GLN A 235 1.00 12.83 32.23
CA GLN A 235 1.67 13.30 33.44
C GLN A 235 2.60 12.26 34.04
N GLN A 236 2.27 10.98 33.89
CA GLN A 236 3.09 9.86 34.32
C GLN A 236 3.86 9.31 33.12
N PRO A 237 5.11 8.89 33.32
CA PRO A 237 5.82 8.14 32.29
C PRO A 237 5.09 6.82 31.99
N PRO A 238 5.21 6.30 30.76
CA PRO A 238 4.88 4.91 30.46
C PRO A 238 5.53 3.97 31.47
N ALA A 239 4.84 2.91 31.84
CA ALA A 239 5.33 1.94 32.81
C ALA A 239 4.81 0.54 32.49
N TYR A 240 5.58 -0.47 32.86
CA TYR A 240 5.11 -1.86 32.88
C TYR A 240 4.52 -2.19 34.27
N LEU A 241 3.93 -3.38 34.42
CA LEU A 241 3.36 -3.83 35.70
C LEU A 241 3.98 -5.17 36.07
N PHE A 242 4.64 -5.23 37.23
CA PHE A 242 5.23 -6.45 37.77
C PHE A 242 4.25 -7.61 37.81
N HIS A 243 4.75 -8.81 37.51
CA HIS A 243 4.19 -10.04 38.05
C HIS A 243 4.96 -10.32 39.34
N ILE A 244 4.30 -10.29 40.51
CA ILE A 244 4.99 -10.55 41.79
C ILE A 244 4.53 -11.91 42.32
N PRO A 245 5.18 -13.01 41.94
CA PRO A 245 5.01 -14.28 42.60
C PRO A 245 5.79 -14.22 43.93
N ILE A 246 5.23 -14.80 45.00
CA ILE A 246 5.75 -14.65 46.38
C ILE A 246 7.18 -15.22 46.53
N ASP A 247 7.62 -16.03 45.58
CA ASP A 247 8.86 -16.77 45.50
C ASP A 247 9.98 -16.10 44.70
N ASP A 248 9.73 -14.98 44.01
CA ASP A 248 10.76 -14.22 43.25
C ASP A 248 10.70 -12.71 43.53
N ILE A 249 11.12 -12.32 44.73
CA ILE A 249 11.19 -10.90 45.12
C ILE A 249 12.52 -10.24 44.75
N ASP A 250 13.52 -11.05 44.42
CA ASP A 250 14.88 -10.58 44.13
C ASP A 250 15.02 -10.12 42.67
N ASN A 251 14.13 -10.58 41.77
CA ASN A 251 14.04 -10.13 40.36
C ASN A 251 12.64 -9.57 40.03
N PRO A 252 12.19 -8.48 40.68
CA PRO A 252 10.80 -8.01 40.54
C PRO A 252 10.42 -7.60 39.11
N GLN A 253 11.39 -7.21 38.28
CA GLN A 253 11.22 -6.78 36.89
C GLN A 253 10.84 -7.90 35.92
N GLU A 254 11.13 -9.14 36.29
CA GLU A 254 10.93 -10.32 35.45
C GLU A 254 9.45 -10.60 35.21
N ASN A 255 9.18 -11.14 34.02
CA ASN A 255 7.87 -11.65 33.59
C ASN A 255 6.72 -10.65 33.80
N PRO A 256 6.82 -9.39 33.32
CA PRO A 256 5.85 -8.37 33.67
C PRO A 256 4.43 -8.75 33.20
N SER A 257 3.45 -8.64 34.10
CA SER A 257 2.03 -8.92 33.83
C SER A 257 1.36 -7.96 32.83
N LEU A 258 1.97 -6.78 32.62
CA LEU A 258 1.63 -5.87 31.53
C LEU A 258 2.92 -5.26 30.97
N PRO A 259 3.03 -5.11 29.64
CA PRO A 259 4.19 -4.47 29.02
C PRO A 259 4.23 -2.98 29.34
N THR A 260 5.31 -2.29 28.93
CA THR A 260 5.38 -0.84 29.05
C THR A 260 4.32 -0.18 28.17
N VAL A 261 3.29 0.33 28.82
CA VAL A 261 2.12 0.91 28.18
C VAL A 261 1.90 2.33 28.67
N ILE A 262 1.25 3.14 27.84
CA ILE A 262 0.67 4.41 28.25
C ILE A 262 -0.84 4.38 28.04
N GLN A 263 -1.60 4.82 29.03
CA GLN A 263 -3.05 4.86 28.89
C GLN A 263 -3.49 6.03 28.01
N GLY A 264 -4.24 5.68 26.98
CA GLY A 264 -4.99 6.61 26.15
C GLY A 264 -4.48 6.74 24.74
N GLY A 265 -5.03 7.74 24.04
CA GLY A 265 -4.81 7.95 22.62
C GLY A 265 -4.71 9.43 22.24
N LEU A 266 -4.20 9.70 21.04
CA LEU A 266 -4.18 11.03 20.44
C LEU A 266 -5.43 11.23 19.59
N PHE A 267 -6.12 12.37 19.73
CA PHE A 267 -7.32 12.66 18.96
C PHE A 267 -7.32 14.08 18.39
N LEU A 268 -7.89 14.24 17.20
CA LEU A 268 -8.04 15.49 16.46
C LEU A 268 -9.51 15.82 16.25
N ASN A 269 -9.85 17.11 16.30
CA ASN A 269 -11.17 17.59 15.89
C ASN A 269 -11.22 17.82 14.39
N VAL A 270 -12.22 17.23 13.73
CA VAL A 270 -12.37 17.24 12.27
C VAL A 270 -13.78 17.65 11.85
N ASN A 271 -13.90 18.16 10.61
CA ASN A 271 -15.16 18.35 9.91
C ASN A 271 -15.10 17.62 8.56
N LEU A 272 -16.12 16.85 8.23
CA LEU A 272 -16.21 16.08 6.99
C LEU A 272 -17.47 16.49 6.25
N ALA A 273 -17.40 16.50 4.92
CA ALA A 273 -18.57 16.72 4.06
C ALA A 273 -18.55 15.77 2.87
N ASN A 274 -19.73 15.27 2.52
CA ASN A 274 -19.94 14.40 1.36
C ASN A 274 -21.37 14.56 0.84
N ASN A 275 -21.56 14.88 -0.44
CA ASN A 275 -22.87 14.99 -1.09
C ASN A 275 -23.90 15.86 -0.32
N GLY A 276 -23.41 16.89 0.38
CA GLY A 276 -24.22 17.78 1.21
C GLY A 276 -24.50 17.30 2.64
N ALA A 277 -24.19 16.05 2.98
CA ALA A 277 -24.11 15.56 4.36
C ALA A 277 -22.84 16.07 5.04
N ASN A 278 -22.88 16.27 6.36
CA ASN A 278 -21.76 16.83 7.11
C ASN A 278 -21.63 16.17 8.49
N LEU A 279 -20.39 15.90 8.90
CA LEU A 279 -20.01 15.64 10.28
C LEU A 279 -19.16 16.81 10.77
N ASN A 280 -19.58 17.45 11.86
CA ASN A 280 -18.92 18.66 12.37
C ASN A 280 -18.43 18.46 13.80
N ASN A 281 -17.20 18.91 14.05
CA ASN A 281 -16.55 18.86 15.35
C ASN A 281 -16.50 17.45 15.94
N SER A 282 -16.23 16.46 15.07
CA SER A 282 -16.05 15.08 15.45
C SER A 282 -14.62 14.85 15.92
N SER A 283 -14.45 14.06 16.99
CA SER A 283 -13.14 13.67 17.51
C SER A 283 -12.70 12.37 16.87
N PHE A 284 -11.70 12.42 16.00
CA PHE A 284 -11.14 11.25 15.31
C PHE A 284 -9.79 10.88 15.93
N PHE A 285 -9.51 9.59 15.98
CA PHE A 285 -8.23 9.07 16.47
C PHE A 285 -7.12 9.49 15.52
N PHE A 286 -6.00 9.97 16.04
CA PHE A 286 -4.84 10.35 15.23
C PHE A 286 -3.80 9.24 15.26
N ASP A 287 -3.57 8.67 14.10
CA ASP A 287 -2.80 7.45 13.95
C ASP A 287 -1.75 7.64 12.84
N THR A 288 -0.49 7.49 13.20
CA THR A 288 0.64 7.58 12.26
C THR A 288 1.00 6.23 11.64
N GLY A 289 0.50 5.12 12.22
CA GLY A 289 0.57 3.78 11.62
C GLY A 289 -0.48 3.57 10.53
N ALA A 290 -1.60 4.29 10.58
CA ALA A 290 -2.61 4.30 9.51
C ALA A 290 -2.17 5.21 8.35
N ASP A 291 -1.90 4.64 7.18
CA ASP A 291 -1.55 5.41 5.99
C ASP A 291 -2.77 6.01 5.29
N VAL A 292 -3.94 5.37 5.38
CA VAL A 292 -5.23 5.86 4.90
C VAL A 292 -6.14 6.26 6.07
N SER A 293 -6.93 7.31 5.90
CA SER A 293 -7.94 7.71 6.89
C SER A 293 -9.14 6.76 6.89
N VAL A 294 -9.71 6.51 8.07
CA VAL A 294 -10.77 5.51 8.27
C VAL A 294 -12.06 6.16 8.79
N LEU A 295 -13.20 5.68 8.32
CA LEU A 295 -14.51 5.94 8.91
C LEU A 295 -15.05 4.64 9.52
N SER A 296 -15.67 4.73 10.69
CA SER A 296 -16.62 3.69 11.12
C SER A 296 -17.78 3.59 10.14
N GLU A 297 -18.43 2.43 10.07
CA GLU A 297 -19.62 2.23 9.23
C GLU A 297 -20.73 3.23 9.59
N PHE A 298 -20.89 3.50 10.89
CA PHE A 298 -21.87 4.50 11.35
C PHE A 298 -21.54 5.92 10.89
N SER A 299 -20.26 6.32 10.92
CA SER A 299 -19.86 7.65 10.45
C SER A 299 -19.97 7.78 8.93
N ALA A 300 -19.68 6.71 8.19
CA ALA A 300 -19.89 6.63 6.75
C ALA A 300 -21.38 6.81 6.40
N LEU A 301 -22.27 6.11 7.12
CA LEU A 301 -23.72 6.22 6.94
C LEU A 301 -24.23 7.65 7.20
N GLN A 302 -23.69 8.34 8.22
CA GLN A 302 -24.02 9.74 8.50
C GLN A 302 -23.57 10.70 7.38
N LEU A 303 -22.57 10.31 6.59
CA LEU A 303 -22.09 11.01 5.40
C LEU A 303 -22.77 10.53 4.11
N GLY A 304 -23.81 9.69 4.23
CA GLY A 304 -24.59 9.18 3.10
C GLY A 304 -23.90 8.07 2.31
N ILE A 305 -22.96 7.35 2.92
CA ILE A 305 -22.30 6.16 2.36
C ILE A 305 -22.84 4.94 3.09
N ASP A 306 -23.55 4.07 2.39
CA ASP A 306 -24.02 2.79 2.92
C ASP A 306 -23.19 1.66 2.31
N VAL A 307 -22.21 1.15 3.06
CA VAL A 307 -21.29 0.11 2.59
C VAL A 307 -21.95 -1.21 2.21
N THR A 308 -23.22 -1.40 2.56
CA THR A 308 -24.00 -2.59 2.15
C THR A 308 -24.69 -2.39 0.80
N LEU A 309 -24.98 -1.13 0.43
CA LEU A 309 -25.76 -0.78 -0.76
C LEU A 309 -24.96 -0.09 -1.86
N ASP A 310 -23.88 0.59 -1.49
CA ASP A 310 -23.07 1.41 -2.37
C ASP A 310 -21.79 0.67 -2.77
N GLU A 311 -21.54 0.59 -4.07
CA GLU A 311 -20.29 0.07 -4.62
C GLU A 311 -19.10 0.94 -4.18
N PRO A 312 -17.99 0.34 -3.71
CA PRO A 312 -16.81 1.09 -3.32
C PRO A 312 -16.14 1.74 -4.51
N ASP A 313 -15.57 2.94 -4.30
CA ASP A 313 -14.78 3.64 -5.31
C ASP A 313 -13.44 2.94 -5.57
N PHE A 314 -12.88 2.27 -4.56
CA PHE A 314 -11.62 1.53 -4.59
C PHE A 314 -11.57 0.51 -3.44
N THR A 315 -10.62 -0.41 -3.48
CA THR A 315 -10.34 -1.31 -2.36
C THR A 315 -8.91 -1.21 -1.87
N VAL A 316 -8.66 -1.52 -0.60
CA VAL A 316 -7.31 -1.67 -0.07
C VAL A 316 -7.20 -2.94 0.78
N ALA A 317 -5.99 -3.46 0.93
CA ALA A 317 -5.68 -4.39 2.00
C ALA A 317 -5.32 -3.63 3.27
N VAL A 318 -5.87 -4.04 4.41
CA VAL A 318 -5.53 -3.52 5.74
C VAL A 318 -4.89 -4.65 6.54
N ILE A 319 -3.69 -4.39 7.07
CA ILE A 319 -3.04 -5.30 8.01
C ILE A 319 -3.25 -4.74 9.42
N GLY A 320 -3.76 -5.56 10.32
CA GLY A 320 -3.94 -5.24 11.73
C GLY A 320 -3.62 -6.45 12.61
N SER A 321 -3.87 -6.34 13.91
CA SER A 321 -3.63 -7.43 14.86
C SER A 321 -4.41 -8.72 14.52
N GLY A 322 -5.61 -8.62 13.94
CA GLY A 322 -6.35 -9.81 13.50
C GLY A 322 -5.89 -10.41 12.16
N GLY A 323 -4.73 -10.00 11.64
CA GLY A 323 -4.21 -10.41 10.33
C GLY A 323 -4.57 -9.45 9.20
N ALA A 324 -4.28 -9.85 7.96
CA ALA A 324 -4.68 -9.10 6.78
C ALA A 324 -6.16 -9.27 6.48
N LYS A 325 -6.84 -8.13 6.27
CA LYS A 325 -8.17 -8.05 5.67
C LYS A 325 -8.02 -7.45 4.29
N ALA A 326 -8.20 -8.27 3.25
CA ALA A 326 -8.28 -7.81 1.88
C ALA A 326 -9.62 -7.08 1.62
N ASP A 327 -9.65 -6.31 0.54
CA ASP A 327 -10.86 -5.74 -0.06
C ASP A 327 -11.69 -4.85 0.87
N VAL A 328 -11.03 -4.08 1.73
CA VAL A 328 -11.69 -3.09 2.58
C VAL A 328 -12.24 -1.96 1.69
N PRO A 329 -13.54 -1.64 1.78
CA PRO A 329 -14.19 -0.71 0.86
C PRO A 329 -13.72 0.73 1.10
N GLY A 330 -13.31 1.38 0.02
CA GLY A 330 -12.83 2.76 -0.01
C GLY A 330 -13.78 3.69 -0.78
N TYR A 331 -13.89 4.93 -0.32
CA TYR A 331 -14.75 5.97 -0.90
C TYR A 331 -14.03 7.33 -0.91
N TYR A 332 -14.45 8.22 -1.81
CA TYR A 332 -13.97 9.60 -1.83
C TYR A 332 -14.96 10.54 -1.15
N LEU A 333 -14.49 11.26 -0.14
CA LEU A 333 -15.23 12.36 0.47
C LEU A 333 -15.00 13.66 -0.32
N ASP A 334 -16.05 14.47 -0.46
CA ASP A 334 -15.93 15.82 -1.04
C ASP A 334 -14.90 16.66 -0.29
N GLN A 335 -14.93 16.62 1.05
CA GLN A 335 -14.03 17.41 1.89
C GLN A 335 -13.73 16.76 3.25
N PHE A 336 -12.48 16.88 3.68
CA PHE A 336 -12.01 16.55 5.02
C PHE A 336 -11.23 17.73 5.59
N THR A 337 -11.59 18.21 6.78
CA THR A 337 -10.94 19.34 7.44
C THR A 337 -10.40 18.96 8.80
N ILE A 338 -9.09 19.10 9.01
CA ILE A 338 -8.46 19.07 10.34
C ILE A 338 -8.52 20.48 10.93
N GLN A 339 -9.22 20.63 12.05
CA GLN A 339 -9.39 21.93 12.69
C GLN A 339 -8.09 22.40 13.35
N ALA A 340 -7.60 23.58 12.95
CA ALA A 340 -6.34 24.12 13.46
C ALA A 340 -6.40 25.63 13.71
N ILE A 341 -5.71 26.05 14.77
CA ILE A 341 -5.38 27.45 15.04
C ILE A 341 -4.28 27.88 14.07
N GLY A 342 -4.42 29.06 13.46
CA GLY A 342 -3.53 29.49 12.37
C GLY A 342 -4.00 29.04 10.98
N GLY A 343 -5.20 28.47 10.88
CA GLY A 343 -5.85 28.08 9.63
C GLY A 343 -5.95 26.57 9.49
N SER A 344 -7.18 26.04 9.42
CA SER A 344 -7.45 24.62 9.27
C SER A 344 -6.81 24.02 8.02
N VAL A 345 -6.49 22.71 8.06
CA VAL A 345 -6.07 21.95 6.88
C VAL A 345 -7.33 21.42 6.21
N VAL A 346 -7.64 21.94 5.03
CA VAL A 346 -8.81 21.54 4.23
C VAL A 346 -8.32 20.76 3.02
N ALA A 347 -8.74 19.50 2.93
CA ALA A 347 -8.49 18.62 1.79
C ALA A 347 -9.82 18.34 1.08
N ASN A 348 -9.77 18.18 -0.25
CA ASN A 348 -10.94 17.84 -1.06
C ASN A 348 -10.67 16.57 -1.86
N ASN A 349 -11.73 15.84 -2.23
CA ASN A 349 -11.64 14.55 -2.91
C ASN A 349 -10.70 13.60 -2.15
N VAL A 350 -11.08 13.32 -0.90
CA VAL A 350 -10.23 12.63 0.08
C VAL A 350 -10.59 11.14 0.09
N PRO A 351 -9.66 10.25 -0.25
CA PRO A 351 -9.86 8.82 -0.09
C PRO A 351 -9.91 8.46 1.40
N VAL A 352 -10.95 7.73 1.77
CA VAL A 352 -11.12 7.11 3.09
C VAL A 352 -11.56 5.67 2.90
N ILE A 353 -11.27 4.82 3.88
CA ILE A 353 -11.79 3.46 3.93
C ILE A 353 -12.85 3.36 5.02
N VAL A 354 -13.79 2.43 4.86
CA VAL A 354 -14.83 2.18 5.87
C VAL A 354 -14.53 0.86 6.57
N LEU A 355 -14.26 0.96 7.87
CA LEU A 355 -13.91 -0.16 8.73
C LEU A 355 -14.21 0.19 10.18
N ASP A 356 -14.97 -0.66 10.87
CA ASP A 356 -15.16 -0.55 12.31
C ASP A 356 -13.89 -0.99 13.04
N VAL A 357 -13.23 -0.04 13.69
CA VAL A 357 -12.00 -0.24 14.47
C VAL A 357 -12.30 -0.03 15.95
N ALA A 358 -11.92 -0.98 16.80
CA ALA A 358 -12.09 -0.88 18.24
C ALA A 358 -11.27 0.29 18.83
N ASP A 359 -11.85 1.03 19.79
CA ASP A 359 -11.15 2.10 20.52
C ASP A 359 -10.10 1.49 21.46
N PRO A 360 -8.79 1.78 21.27
CA PRO A 360 -7.74 1.22 22.11
C PRO A 360 -7.87 1.61 23.59
N SER A 361 -8.52 2.75 23.88
CA SER A 361 -8.78 3.21 25.25
C SER A 361 -10.03 2.60 25.86
N ASN A 362 -10.93 2.05 25.03
CA ASN A 362 -12.16 1.38 25.44
C ASN A 362 -12.60 0.34 24.39
N PRO A 363 -11.99 -0.86 24.38
CA PRO A 363 -12.13 -1.83 23.28
C PRO A 363 -13.56 -2.35 23.06
N ALA A 364 -14.50 -2.06 23.96
CA ALA A 364 -15.92 -2.37 23.79
C ALA A 364 -16.65 -1.39 22.83
N ASN A 365 -16.02 -0.29 22.43
CA ASN A 365 -16.58 0.71 21.52
C ASN A 365 -15.75 0.83 20.24
N ILE A 366 -16.38 1.36 19.20
CA ILE A 366 -15.75 1.65 17.90
C ILE A 366 -15.37 3.13 17.85
N VAL A 367 -14.17 3.45 17.33
CA VAL A 367 -13.79 4.85 17.08
C VAL A 367 -14.64 5.44 15.94
N PRO A 368 -15.09 6.69 16.04
CA PRO A 368 -15.84 7.32 14.94
C PRO A 368 -15.07 7.32 13.62
N GLY A 369 -13.76 7.53 13.69
CA GLY A 369 -12.85 7.43 12.57
C GLY A 369 -11.41 7.70 12.97
N ILE A 370 -10.51 7.51 12.01
CA ILE A 370 -9.06 7.65 12.16
C ILE A 370 -8.57 8.69 11.14
N VAL A 371 -7.74 9.62 11.59
CA VAL A 371 -6.94 10.52 10.75
C VAL A 371 -5.61 9.83 10.48
N GLY A 372 -5.45 9.29 9.28
CA GLY A 372 -4.21 8.67 8.81
C GLY A 372 -3.25 9.67 8.18
N THR A 373 -2.09 9.19 7.76
CA THR A 373 -1.02 10.04 7.22
C THR A 373 -1.33 10.58 5.82
N ASN A 374 -2.30 10.02 5.08
CA ASN A 374 -2.70 10.52 3.76
C ASN A 374 -3.08 12.00 3.78
N LEU A 375 -3.83 12.44 4.79
CA LEU A 375 -4.21 13.85 5.00
C LEU A 375 -3.04 14.78 5.31
N LEU A 376 -1.89 14.22 5.67
CA LEU A 376 -0.65 14.92 6.01
C LEU A 376 0.43 14.75 4.93
N ALA A 377 0.12 14.07 3.83
CA ALA A 377 1.06 13.81 2.74
C ALA A 377 1.67 15.10 2.21
N GLY A 378 3.00 15.10 2.08
CA GLY A 378 3.77 16.25 1.59
C GLY A 378 3.80 17.43 2.56
N ARG A 379 3.56 17.21 3.86
CA ARG A 379 3.68 18.24 4.92
C ARG A 379 4.65 17.79 6.00
N ASN A 380 5.33 18.76 6.57
CA ASN A 380 6.09 18.59 7.79
C ASN A 380 5.14 18.62 8.98
N VAL A 381 5.37 17.73 9.94
CA VAL A 381 4.48 17.52 11.09
C VAL A 381 5.30 17.44 12.37
N VAL A 382 4.91 18.18 13.41
CA VAL A 382 5.46 18.00 14.75
C VAL A 382 4.36 17.54 15.69
N ILE A 383 4.55 16.39 16.30
CA ILE A 383 3.71 15.88 17.38
C ILE A 383 4.41 16.26 18.67
N ASP A 384 3.87 17.21 19.43
CA ASP A 384 4.40 17.58 20.75
C ASP A 384 3.34 17.26 21.82
N PRO A 385 3.51 16.15 22.54
CA PRO A 385 2.59 15.75 23.60
C PRO A 385 2.59 16.68 24.82
N LYS A 386 3.58 17.58 24.96
CA LYS A 386 3.66 18.49 26.11
C LYS A 386 4.28 19.86 25.76
N PRO A 387 3.62 20.67 24.90
CA PRO A 387 4.17 21.96 24.44
C PRO A 387 4.37 22.99 25.55
N SER A 388 3.68 22.83 26.68
CA SER A 388 3.74 23.74 27.83
C SER A 388 5.11 23.79 28.50
N LEU A 389 5.94 22.75 28.40
CA LEU A 389 7.31 22.75 28.92
C LEU A 389 8.25 23.68 28.13
N GLY A 390 7.89 24.07 26.91
CA GLY A 390 8.63 24.97 26.03
C GLY A 390 8.35 26.45 26.18
N GLY A 391 7.55 26.85 27.17
CA GLY A 391 7.07 28.24 27.30
C GLY A 391 5.89 28.60 26.36
N GLY A 392 5.34 27.62 25.62
CA GLY A 392 4.21 27.82 24.70
C GLY A 392 2.82 27.78 25.36
N GLY A 393 2.70 27.36 26.63
CA GLY A 393 1.47 27.41 27.44
C GLY A 393 0.25 26.67 26.89
N ALA A 394 0.39 25.84 25.84
CA ALA A 394 -0.72 25.20 25.13
C ALA A 394 -0.88 23.70 25.49
N SER A 395 -2.08 23.18 25.29
CA SER A 395 -2.41 21.74 25.30
C SER A 395 -1.55 20.94 24.30
N PRO A 396 -1.46 19.60 24.42
CA PRO A 396 -0.85 18.73 23.41
C PRO A 396 -1.25 19.16 22.00
N SER A 397 -0.31 19.18 21.06
CA SER A 397 -0.54 19.81 19.75
C SER A 397 0.13 19.06 18.60
N LEU A 398 -0.58 19.00 17.48
CA LEU A 398 -0.06 18.62 16.18
C LEU A 398 0.20 19.89 15.37
N TYR A 399 1.47 20.16 15.07
CA TYR A 399 1.84 21.27 14.20
C TYR A 399 1.94 20.79 12.77
N ILE A 400 1.33 21.51 11.82
CA ILE A 400 1.21 21.07 10.43
C ILE A 400 1.67 22.18 9.48
N SER A 401 2.74 21.95 8.72
CA SER A 401 3.25 22.93 7.77
C SER A 401 2.33 23.12 6.57
N ASP A 402 2.62 24.13 5.76
CA ASP A 402 2.16 24.16 4.36
C ASP A 402 2.84 23.02 3.56
N PRO A 403 2.29 22.62 2.39
CA PRO A 403 2.91 21.57 1.59
C PRO A 403 4.35 21.93 1.23
N VAL A 404 5.25 20.95 1.34
CA VAL A 404 6.68 21.09 1.03
C VAL A 404 7.01 20.59 -0.38
N THR A 405 6.01 20.06 -1.09
CA THR A 405 6.14 19.58 -2.46
C THR A 405 5.86 20.69 -3.48
N THR A 406 6.50 20.60 -4.64
CA THR A 406 6.35 21.57 -5.73
C THR A 406 5.71 20.93 -6.95
N GLN A 407 4.82 21.65 -7.63
CA GLN A 407 4.17 21.16 -8.84
C GLN A 407 5.06 21.40 -10.07
N HIS A 408 5.39 20.33 -10.80
CA HIS A 408 6.11 20.39 -12.06
C HIS A 408 5.17 19.94 -13.16
N ASN A 409 4.64 20.90 -13.94
CA ASN A 409 3.73 20.60 -15.03
C ASN A 409 4.52 20.43 -16.33
N TRP A 410 4.23 19.39 -17.09
CA TRP A 410 4.72 19.26 -18.44
C TRP A 410 4.15 20.38 -19.32
N THR A 411 5.02 21.13 -19.98
CA THR A 411 4.68 22.29 -20.80
C THR A 411 5.15 22.17 -22.24
N SER A 412 6.04 21.22 -22.55
CA SER A 412 6.48 21.01 -23.93
C SER A 412 5.30 20.65 -24.83
N THR A 413 5.25 21.29 -25.98
CA THR A 413 4.32 21.02 -27.09
C THR A 413 4.97 20.16 -28.17
N ASP A 414 6.03 19.44 -27.85
CA ASP A 414 6.62 18.47 -28.77
C ASP A 414 5.76 17.20 -28.76
N GLN A 415 5.57 16.61 -29.94
CA GLN A 415 4.87 15.33 -30.06
C GLN A 415 5.67 14.20 -29.39
N LEU A 416 7.01 14.29 -29.43
CA LEU A 416 7.94 13.39 -28.77
C LEU A 416 8.81 14.19 -27.81
N GLY A 417 8.46 14.13 -26.52
CA GLY A 417 9.19 14.74 -25.43
C GLY A 417 10.19 13.79 -24.79
N ASN A 418 11.26 14.37 -24.23
CA ASN A 418 12.19 13.64 -23.37
C ASN A 418 12.12 14.20 -21.94
N TRP A 419 11.95 13.34 -20.94
CA TRP A 419 11.76 13.71 -19.53
C TRP A 419 12.87 14.63 -18.98
N PRO A 420 14.17 14.37 -19.22
CA PRO A 420 15.25 15.18 -18.65
C PRO A 420 15.38 16.59 -19.26
N ALA A 421 14.61 16.91 -20.31
CA ALA A 421 14.64 18.23 -20.91
C ALA A 421 13.97 19.26 -19.98
N GLY A 422 14.77 20.01 -19.20
CA GLY A 422 14.26 20.98 -18.23
C GLY A 422 13.34 22.07 -18.80
N SER A 423 13.48 22.42 -20.09
CA SER A 423 12.58 23.35 -20.79
C SER A 423 11.16 22.82 -20.99
N SER A 424 10.95 21.51 -20.82
CA SER A 424 9.65 20.85 -20.95
C SER A 424 8.79 20.94 -19.70
N TRP A 425 9.26 21.60 -18.64
CA TRP A 425 8.60 21.66 -17.34
C TRP A 425 8.39 23.10 -16.86
N SER A 426 7.26 23.36 -16.20
CA SER A 426 6.94 24.68 -15.62
C SER A 426 7.90 25.15 -14.52
N ALA A 427 8.55 24.21 -13.83
CA ALA A 427 9.44 24.45 -12.69
C ALA A 427 10.75 23.68 -12.79
N GLY A 428 11.26 23.45 -14.01
CA GLY A 428 12.41 22.57 -14.25
C GLY A 428 12.08 21.09 -14.05
N VAL A 429 13.06 20.21 -14.26
CA VAL A 429 12.86 18.75 -14.12
C VAL A 429 12.49 18.42 -12.66
N PRO A 430 11.40 17.66 -12.40
CA PRO A 430 11.02 17.28 -11.04
C PRO A 430 12.10 16.40 -10.39
N GLY A 431 12.44 16.72 -9.14
CA GLY A 431 13.24 15.88 -8.25
C GLY A 431 12.38 15.26 -7.15
N THR A 432 12.99 14.77 -6.07
CA THR A 432 12.31 14.00 -5.00
C THR A 432 11.12 14.72 -4.34
N LEU A 433 11.11 16.05 -4.27
CA LEU A 433 9.98 16.85 -3.75
C LEU A 433 9.03 17.36 -4.86
N GLY A 434 9.31 17.02 -6.12
CA GLY A 434 8.54 17.45 -7.27
C GLY A 434 7.39 16.48 -7.55
N ILE A 435 6.17 17.00 -7.62
CA ILE A 435 5.00 16.31 -8.17
C ILE A 435 5.04 16.49 -9.69
N ALA A 436 5.29 15.39 -10.41
CA ALA A 436 5.45 15.38 -11.85
C ALA A 436 4.10 15.21 -12.54
N ASN A 437 3.56 16.27 -13.12
CA ASN A 437 2.31 16.25 -13.86
C ASN A 437 2.58 16.17 -15.37
N VAL A 438 2.63 14.95 -15.88
CA VAL A 438 2.81 14.63 -17.31
C VAL A 438 1.45 14.65 -18.00
N ARG A 439 0.98 15.86 -18.29
CA ARG A 439 -0.34 16.09 -18.90
C ARG A 439 -0.21 16.45 -20.39
N HIS A 440 -1.16 15.99 -21.19
CA HIS A 440 -1.23 16.32 -22.62
C HIS A 440 -1.35 17.83 -22.85
N THR A 441 -0.48 18.40 -23.68
CA THR A 441 -0.46 19.85 -23.97
C THR A 441 -0.86 20.19 -25.40
N LEU A 442 -0.89 19.20 -26.29
CA LEU A 442 -1.17 19.43 -27.71
C LEU A 442 -2.66 19.74 -27.96
N PRO A 443 -2.97 20.53 -29.01
CA PRO A 443 -4.36 20.76 -29.40
C PRO A 443 -5.00 19.50 -30.00
N GLN A 444 -4.21 18.66 -30.67
CA GLN A 444 -4.62 17.41 -31.33
C GLN A 444 -3.45 16.42 -31.34
N ASN A 445 -3.72 15.15 -31.71
CA ASN A 445 -2.78 14.03 -31.78
C ASN A 445 -2.31 13.50 -30.41
N ALA A 446 -1.80 12.26 -30.42
CA ALA A 446 -1.13 11.69 -29.27
C ALA A 446 0.24 12.35 -29.05
N GLN A 447 0.58 12.56 -27.78
CA GLN A 447 1.88 13.03 -27.32
C GLN A 447 2.58 11.89 -26.57
N SER A 448 3.91 11.83 -26.65
CA SER A 448 4.70 10.82 -25.95
C SER A 448 5.87 11.46 -25.20
N VAL A 449 6.09 11.03 -23.96
CA VAL A 449 7.24 11.40 -23.13
C VAL A 449 8.01 10.15 -22.78
N THR A 450 9.33 10.19 -22.99
CA THR A 450 10.22 9.08 -22.67
C THR A 450 11.02 9.39 -21.41
N LEU A 451 11.14 8.41 -20.52
CA LEU A 451 12.09 8.40 -19.42
C LEU A 451 13.25 7.45 -19.79
N ASP A 452 14.41 8.03 -20.05
CA ASP A 452 15.63 7.37 -20.54
C ASP A 452 16.74 7.25 -19.49
N ALA A 453 16.52 7.81 -18.31
CA ALA A 453 17.42 7.72 -17.16
C ALA A 453 16.61 7.58 -15.86
N SER A 454 17.10 6.77 -14.92
CA SER A 454 16.41 6.54 -13.65
C SER A 454 16.28 7.84 -12.87
N THR A 455 15.10 8.08 -12.31
CA THR A 455 14.78 9.33 -11.61
C THR A 455 13.91 9.06 -10.41
N THR A 456 13.98 9.97 -9.43
CA THR A 456 13.13 9.95 -8.24
C THR A 456 12.29 11.21 -8.19
N VAL A 457 10.98 11.05 -7.95
CA VAL A 457 10.03 12.15 -7.79
C VAL A 457 9.16 11.95 -6.56
N TRP A 458 8.39 12.95 -6.16
CA TRP A 458 7.42 12.78 -5.08
C TRP A 458 6.28 11.88 -5.55
N GLU A 459 5.68 12.24 -6.68
CA GLU A 459 4.50 11.59 -7.27
C GLU A 459 4.53 11.78 -8.78
N LEU A 460 3.96 10.84 -9.53
CA LEU A 460 3.72 10.97 -10.96
C LEU A 460 2.22 10.97 -11.25
N ASN A 461 1.75 11.98 -11.99
CA ASN A 461 0.41 12.03 -12.54
C ASN A 461 0.49 12.08 -14.06
N VAL A 462 -0.11 11.11 -14.75
CA VAL A 462 -0.16 11.09 -16.22
C VAL A 462 -1.60 11.19 -16.67
N SER A 463 -1.90 12.15 -17.56
CA SER A 463 -3.26 12.30 -18.10
C SER A 463 -3.26 12.76 -19.56
N GLY A 464 -4.18 12.19 -20.35
CA GLY A 464 -4.50 12.73 -21.67
C GLY A 464 -5.50 13.88 -21.57
N ALA A 465 -6.16 14.25 -22.68
CA ALA A 465 -7.08 15.38 -22.68
C ALA A 465 -8.39 15.12 -23.43
N SER A 466 -9.53 15.11 -22.72
CA SER A 466 -10.93 15.19 -23.21
C SER A 466 -11.44 14.21 -24.29
N THR A 467 -10.59 13.58 -25.10
CA THR A 467 -10.93 12.68 -26.20
C THR A 467 -9.83 11.63 -26.42
N SER A 468 -10.19 10.47 -26.96
CA SER A 468 -9.25 9.37 -27.27
C SER A 468 -8.20 9.69 -28.34
N SER A 469 -8.34 10.80 -29.06
CA SER A 469 -7.33 11.31 -30.01
C SER A 469 -6.20 12.10 -29.37
N ARG A 470 -6.31 12.44 -28.08
CA ARG A 470 -5.40 13.30 -27.31
C ARG A 470 -4.80 12.51 -26.15
N ILE A 471 -4.13 11.42 -26.52
CA ILE A 471 -3.49 10.49 -25.59
C ILE A 471 -2.17 11.08 -25.10
N MET A 472 -1.88 10.92 -23.82
CA MET A 472 -0.54 11.13 -23.27
C MET A 472 0.13 9.79 -23.01
N LYS A 473 1.21 9.50 -23.74
CA LYS A 473 2.02 8.30 -23.51
C LYS A 473 3.22 8.66 -22.64
N PHE A 474 3.48 7.87 -21.61
CA PHE A 474 4.69 7.94 -20.81
C PHE A 474 5.41 6.59 -20.90
N SER A 475 6.63 6.57 -21.43
CA SER A 475 7.39 5.33 -21.65
C SER A 475 8.62 5.26 -20.75
N VAL A 476 8.76 4.16 -20.00
CA VAL A 476 9.95 3.88 -19.18
C VAL A 476 10.82 2.86 -19.91
N LEU A 477 12.03 3.27 -20.30
CA LEU A 477 12.92 2.44 -21.11
C LEU A 477 13.56 1.29 -20.33
N SER A 478 14.14 0.34 -21.06
CA SER A 478 14.82 -0.82 -20.48
C SER A 478 15.95 -0.42 -19.54
N GLY A 479 15.98 -1.02 -18.35
CA GLY A 479 16.98 -0.74 -17.32
C GLY A 479 16.80 0.61 -16.61
N VAL A 480 15.72 1.34 -16.90
CA VAL A 480 15.37 2.62 -16.25
C VAL A 480 14.30 2.38 -15.19
N THR A 481 14.47 3.01 -14.03
CA THR A 481 13.49 2.98 -12.93
C THR A 481 12.96 4.38 -12.66
N LEU A 482 11.63 4.51 -12.65
CA LEU A 482 10.98 5.66 -12.01
C LEU A 482 10.66 5.30 -10.57
N THR A 483 11.30 5.97 -9.61
CA THR A 483 10.97 5.82 -8.20
C THR A 483 10.09 6.99 -7.74
N THR A 484 8.98 6.72 -7.07
CA THR A 484 8.17 7.76 -6.41
C THR A 484 8.24 7.62 -4.90
N PHE A 485 8.11 8.73 -4.16
CA PHE A 485 7.96 8.71 -2.71
C PHE A 485 6.53 8.32 -2.30
N ALA A 486 5.54 8.93 -2.96
CA ALA A 486 4.11 8.62 -2.83
C ALA A 486 3.70 7.65 -3.95
N GLY A 487 2.70 8.01 -4.75
CA GLY A 487 2.12 7.13 -5.77
C GLY A 487 2.38 7.51 -7.23
N ILE A 488 1.80 6.70 -8.11
CA ILE A 488 1.66 6.94 -9.54
C ILE A 488 0.18 6.87 -9.91
N ASN A 489 -0.33 7.92 -10.55
CA ASN A 489 -1.71 8.00 -11.03
C ASN A 489 -1.76 7.99 -12.56
N ILE A 490 -2.48 7.02 -13.11
CA ILE A 490 -2.68 6.83 -14.55
C ILE A 490 -4.12 7.19 -14.89
N GLU A 491 -4.34 8.47 -15.19
CA GLU A 491 -5.66 9.08 -15.41
C GLU A 491 -6.21 8.82 -16.83
N PRO A 492 -7.45 9.25 -17.14
CA PRO A 492 -8.06 8.95 -18.44
C PRO A 492 -7.22 9.43 -19.62
N PHE A 493 -7.21 8.58 -20.66
CA PHE A 493 -6.44 8.80 -21.88
C PHE A 493 -4.91 8.87 -21.69
N ALA A 494 -4.39 8.52 -20.51
CA ALA A 494 -2.98 8.22 -20.33
C ALA A 494 -2.65 6.78 -20.73
N ILE A 495 -1.43 6.58 -21.26
CA ILE A 495 -0.85 5.25 -21.44
C ILE A 495 0.55 5.27 -20.84
N VAL A 496 0.75 4.56 -19.73
CA VAL A 496 2.08 4.26 -19.19
C VAL A 496 2.56 2.95 -19.79
N THR A 497 3.71 2.98 -20.46
CA THR A 497 4.30 1.81 -21.13
C THR A 497 5.65 1.48 -20.52
N LEU A 498 5.81 0.26 -20.02
CA LEU A 498 7.12 -0.27 -19.65
C LEU A 498 7.76 -0.94 -20.87
N GLN A 499 8.99 -0.56 -21.20
CA GLN A 499 9.77 -1.12 -22.30
C GLN A 499 10.99 -1.87 -21.74
N GLY A 500 10.74 -2.76 -20.78
CA GLY A 500 11.75 -3.40 -19.93
C GLY A 500 12.20 -2.53 -18.74
N GLY A 501 11.50 -1.42 -18.49
CA GLY A 501 11.75 -0.50 -17.37
C GLY A 501 11.04 -0.93 -16.09
N SER A 502 11.20 -0.15 -15.03
CA SER A 502 10.56 -0.41 -13.74
C SER A 502 9.83 0.82 -13.18
N LEU A 503 8.68 0.58 -12.56
CA LEU A 503 8.04 1.53 -11.65
C LEU A 503 8.32 1.07 -10.22
N ASP A 504 8.73 1.98 -9.35
CA ASP A 504 8.99 1.69 -7.95
C ASP A 504 8.27 2.76 -7.11
N ALA A 505 7.06 2.46 -6.66
CA ALA A 505 6.15 3.41 -6.01
C ALA A 505 5.63 2.87 -4.68
N GLN A 506 4.95 3.69 -3.88
CA GLN A 506 4.17 3.16 -2.76
C GLN A 506 2.86 2.52 -3.28
N TYR A 507 2.17 3.24 -4.19
CA TYR A 507 0.92 2.83 -4.84
C TYR A 507 0.95 3.14 -6.34
N VAL A 508 0.27 2.32 -7.13
CA VAL A 508 -0.02 2.61 -8.55
C VAL A 508 -1.54 2.52 -8.79
N GLU A 509 -2.15 3.62 -9.18
CA GLU A 509 -3.59 3.71 -9.45
C GLU A 509 -3.85 3.89 -10.95
N ILE A 510 -4.74 3.07 -11.50
CA ILE A 510 -5.21 3.19 -12.88
C ILE A 510 -6.67 3.65 -12.89
N LEU A 511 -6.86 4.91 -13.30
CA LEU A 511 -8.10 5.69 -13.24
C LEU A 511 -8.55 5.99 -14.67
N GLY A 512 -9.11 5.01 -15.39
CA GLY A 512 -9.51 5.17 -16.80
C GLY A 512 -8.35 5.29 -17.80
N GLY A 513 -7.10 5.23 -17.33
CA GLY A 513 -5.90 5.17 -18.16
C GLY A 513 -5.49 3.73 -18.52
N THR A 514 -4.28 3.56 -19.05
CA THR A 514 -3.73 2.24 -19.41
C THR A 514 -2.32 2.06 -18.87
N LEU A 515 -2.09 0.95 -18.17
CA LEU A 515 -0.76 0.43 -17.84
C LEU A 515 -0.45 -0.75 -18.76
N THR A 516 0.67 -0.71 -19.48
CA THR A 516 0.99 -1.73 -20.49
C THR A 516 2.49 -1.94 -20.67
N GLY A 517 2.86 -2.95 -21.47
CA GLY A 517 4.24 -3.22 -21.87
C GLY A 517 4.88 -4.34 -21.07
N ASN A 518 6.20 -4.33 -21.02
CA ASN A 518 7.02 -5.33 -20.33
C ASN A 518 7.84 -4.67 -19.24
N GLY A 519 7.84 -5.18 -18.01
CA GLY A 519 8.66 -4.61 -16.94
C GLY A 519 8.18 -4.92 -15.54
N ASN A 520 8.85 -4.33 -14.56
CA ASN A 520 8.61 -4.58 -13.14
C ASN A 520 7.88 -3.42 -12.48
N ILE A 521 7.02 -3.72 -11.52
CA ILE A 521 6.29 -2.76 -10.70
C ILE A 521 6.51 -3.17 -9.25
N PHE A 522 7.29 -2.39 -8.52
CA PHE A 522 7.51 -2.56 -7.09
C PHE A 522 6.58 -1.61 -6.35
N THR A 523 5.84 -2.14 -5.36
CA THR A 523 4.92 -1.35 -4.53
C THR A 523 5.25 -1.48 -3.04
N GLY A 524 4.75 -0.53 -2.23
CA GLY A 524 4.92 -0.54 -0.78
C GLY A 524 6.11 0.27 -0.28
N SER A 525 6.52 0.02 0.97
CA SER A 525 7.67 0.66 1.60
C SER A 525 8.26 -0.26 2.66
N GLY A 526 9.51 -0.69 2.47
CA GLY A 526 10.20 -1.57 3.40
C GLY A 526 9.40 -2.85 3.69
N PRO A 527 9.14 -3.21 4.96
CA PRO A 527 8.37 -4.40 5.30
C PRO A 527 6.89 -4.32 4.90
N ILE A 528 6.35 -3.12 4.68
CA ILE A 528 4.92 -2.91 4.42
C ILE A 528 4.67 -3.00 2.92
N ALA A 529 3.82 -3.94 2.51
CA ALA A 529 3.44 -4.12 1.11
C ALA A 529 2.58 -2.95 0.60
N GLY A 530 2.64 -2.70 -0.71
CA GLY A 530 1.73 -1.78 -1.39
C GLY A 530 0.88 -2.52 -2.41
N GLN A 531 0.22 -1.76 -3.29
CA GLN A 531 -0.64 -2.34 -4.30
C GLN A 531 -0.66 -1.58 -5.63
N VAL A 532 -1.04 -2.32 -6.67
CA VAL A 532 -1.50 -1.80 -7.96
C VAL A 532 -3.02 -1.97 -8.02
N GLU A 533 -3.75 -0.86 -8.13
CA GLU A 533 -5.22 -0.84 -8.18
C GLU A 533 -5.70 -0.38 -9.56
N ASN A 534 -6.30 -1.28 -10.33
CA ASN A 534 -6.98 -0.95 -11.57
C ASN A 534 -8.47 -0.69 -11.33
N ARG A 535 -8.82 0.57 -11.04
CA ARG A 535 -10.18 0.96 -10.66
C ARG A 535 -11.14 0.97 -11.84
N SER A 536 -10.74 1.64 -12.92
CA SER A 536 -11.59 1.85 -14.10
C SER A 536 -10.81 1.89 -15.41
N GLY A 537 -9.53 1.49 -15.37
CA GLY A 537 -8.63 1.55 -16.51
C GLY A 537 -8.37 0.20 -17.14
N THR A 538 -7.22 0.10 -17.81
CA THR A 538 -6.77 -1.14 -18.45
C THR A 538 -5.35 -1.50 -18.00
N VAL A 539 -5.17 -2.73 -17.54
CA VAL A 539 -3.86 -3.35 -17.41
C VAL A 539 -3.67 -4.31 -18.58
N ALA A 540 -2.60 -4.13 -19.36
CA ALA A 540 -2.37 -4.89 -20.58
C ALA A 540 -0.90 -5.37 -20.66
N PRO A 541 -0.59 -6.57 -20.15
CA PRO A 541 0.74 -7.14 -20.25
C PRO A 541 1.21 -7.28 -21.69
N GLY A 542 2.45 -6.85 -21.92
CA GLY A 542 3.14 -6.92 -23.19
C GLY A 542 3.00 -5.72 -24.11
N ILE A 543 3.93 -5.64 -25.06
CA ILE A 543 3.85 -4.72 -26.19
C ILE A 543 3.18 -5.52 -27.31
N VAL A 544 2.18 -4.93 -27.98
CA VAL A 544 1.31 -5.62 -28.95
C VAL A 544 0.59 -6.87 -28.40
N GLY A 545 0.38 -6.92 -27.08
CA GLY A 545 -0.38 -7.97 -26.39
C GLY A 545 0.43 -9.23 -26.05
N VAL A 546 1.76 -9.24 -26.22
CA VAL A 546 2.62 -10.34 -25.77
C VAL A 546 3.74 -9.83 -24.88
N GLY A 547 3.97 -10.50 -23.76
CA GLY A 547 4.89 -10.00 -22.74
C GLY A 547 4.47 -10.27 -21.31
N THR A 548 5.29 -9.80 -20.38
CA THR A 548 5.05 -9.95 -18.94
C THR A 548 5.10 -8.60 -18.24
N LEU A 549 4.10 -8.34 -17.38
CA LEU A 549 4.20 -7.34 -16.33
C LEU A 549 4.36 -8.07 -15.00
N ASP A 550 5.43 -7.75 -14.28
CA ASP A 550 5.74 -8.34 -12.98
C ASP A 550 5.41 -7.33 -11.87
N ILE A 551 4.52 -7.67 -10.96
CA ILE A 551 4.11 -6.85 -9.80
C ILE A 551 4.68 -7.49 -8.54
N SER A 552 5.42 -6.73 -7.74
CA SER A 552 5.79 -7.07 -6.37
C SER A 552 4.87 -6.30 -5.42
N GLY A 553 3.94 -7.01 -4.78
CA GLY A 553 2.83 -6.46 -3.99
C GLY A 553 1.46 -6.94 -4.47
N ARG A 554 0.38 -6.40 -3.89
CA ARG A 554 -1.00 -6.79 -4.24
C ARG A 554 -1.40 -6.22 -5.61
N PHE A 555 -2.21 -6.97 -6.35
CA PHE A 555 -2.94 -6.47 -7.50
C PHE A 555 -4.45 -6.54 -7.25
N ALA A 556 -5.19 -5.51 -7.65
CA ALA A 556 -6.64 -5.58 -7.68
C ALA A 556 -7.21 -4.97 -8.95
N ASN A 557 -8.15 -5.69 -9.55
CA ASN A 557 -8.92 -5.22 -10.68
C ASN A 557 -10.35 -4.95 -10.20
N GLY A 558 -10.72 -3.67 -10.14
CA GLY A 558 -12.07 -3.26 -9.72
C GLY A 558 -13.14 -3.59 -10.75
N SER A 559 -14.40 -3.38 -10.38
CA SER A 559 -15.60 -3.67 -11.18
C SER A 559 -15.62 -2.99 -12.56
N ASP A 560 -15.05 -1.79 -12.67
CA ASP A 560 -14.89 -1.06 -13.94
C ASP A 560 -13.52 -1.30 -14.61
N GLY A 561 -12.63 -2.05 -13.97
CA GLY A 561 -11.29 -2.34 -14.43
C GLY A 561 -11.27 -3.42 -15.52
N THR A 562 -10.36 -3.29 -16.49
CA THR A 562 -10.10 -4.32 -17.51
C THR A 562 -8.69 -4.90 -17.40
N LEU A 563 -8.57 -6.22 -17.28
CA LEU A 563 -7.34 -6.95 -17.64
C LEU A 563 -7.40 -7.34 -19.12
N SER A 564 -6.45 -6.86 -19.93
CA SER A 564 -6.40 -7.18 -21.36
C SER A 564 -5.21 -8.07 -21.72
N ILE A 565 -5.49 -9.25 -22.27
CA ILE A 565 -4.50 -10.26 -22.62
C ILE A 565 -4.50 -10.51 -24.13
N GLY A 566 -3.32 -10.45 -24.75
CA GLY A 566 -3.13 -10.88 -26.13
C GLY A 566 -2.60 -12.31 -26.20
N ILE A 567 -3.09 -13.10 -27.16
CA ILE A 567 -2.67 -14.49 -27.37
C ILE A 567 -2.19 -14.65 -28.81
N GLY A 568 -0.88 -14.83 -28.98
CA GLY A 568 -0.22 -15.12 -30.26
C GLY A 568 0.38 -16.54 -30.34
N GLY A 569 0.29 -17.33 -29.26
CA GLY A 569 0.80 -18.69 -29.12
C GLY A 569 0.68 -19.14 -27.65
N THR A 570 1.26 -20.28 -27.29
CA THR A 570 1.02 -20.94 -25.98
C THR A 570 2.11 -20.68 -24.93
N MET A 571 3.23 -20.06 -25.30
CA MET A 571 4.33 -19.76 -24.38
C MET A 571 4.12 -18.42 -23.67
N ALA A 572 3.94 -18.44 -22.36
CA ALA A 572 3.71 -17.23 -21.56
C ALA A 572 4.86 -16.24 -21.66
N GLY A 573 4.54 -14.94 -21.65
CA GLY A 573 5.48 -13.83 -21.81
C GLY A 573 6.06 -13.67 -23.23
N ALA A 574 6.31 -14.76 -23.95
CA ALA A 574 6.91 -14.71 -25.29
C ALA A 574 5.87 -14.74 -26.42
N GLN A 575 4.76 -15.46 -26.23
CA GLN A 575 3.73 -15.66 -27.24
C GLN A 575 2.34 -15.24 -26.76
N HIS A 576 2.11 -15.07 -25.47
CA HIS A 576 0.91 -14.44 -24.92
C HIS A 576 1.26 -13.52 -23.75
N GLY A 577 0.37 -12.57 -23.46
CA GLY A 577 0.49 -11.67 -22.33
C GLY A 577 0.27 -12.41 -20.99
N GLN A 578 1.10 -12.12 -19.99
CA GLN A 578 0.96 -12.66 -18.64
C GLN A 578 1.14 -11.55 -17.60
N LEU A 579 0.26 -11.51 -16.60
CA LEU A 579 0.46 -10.71 -15.39
C LEU A 579 1.00 -11.62 -14.29
N VAL A 580 2.17 -11.31 -13.75
CA VAL A 580 2.81 -12.10 -12.69
C VAL A 580 2.83 -11.24 -11.43
N ILE A 581 2.27 -11.75 -10.33
CA ILE A 581 2.08 -11.01 -9.08
C ILE A 581 2.77 -11.79 -7.96
N ASP A 582 3.78 -11.19 -7.35
CA ASP A 582 4.39 -11.64 -6.10
C ASP A 582 3.63 -10.99 -4.93
N GLY A 583 2.44 -11.53 -4.69
CA GLY A 583 1.43 -11.03 -3.76
C GLY A 583 0.03 -11.52 -4.13
N PRO A 584 -0.99 -11.18 -3.33
CA PRO A 584 -2.38 -11.57 -3.59
C PRO A 584 -2.97 -10.77 -4.76
N ALA A 585 -3.95 -11.37 -5.45
CA ALA A 585 -4.72 -10.77 -6.52
C ALA A 585 -6.22 -10.82 -6.22
N THR A 586 -6.92 -9.68 -6.29
CA THR A 586 -8.39 -9.64 -6.26
C THR A 586 -8.93 -9.30 -7.65
N LEU A 587 -9.85 -10.11 -8.17
CA LEU A 587 -10.40 -9.99 -9.51
C LEU A 587 -11.90 -9.66 -9.49
N ASP A 588 -12.25 -8.60 -10.22
CA ASP A 588 -13.62 -8.25 -10.63
C ASP A 588 -13.56 -7.62 -12.04
N GLY A 589 -14.65 -7.11 -12.57
CA GLY A 589 -14.71 -6.37 -13.82
C GLY A 589 -14.49 -7.24 -15.04
N ILE A 590 -13.62 -6.79 -15.96
CA ILE A 590 -13.58 -7.32 -17.33
C ILE A 590 -12.26 -8.06 -17.62
N LEU A 591 -12.35 -9.33 -17.99
CA LEU A 591 -11.28 -10.01 -18.72
C LEU A 591 -11.49 -9.81 -20.22
N LYS A 592 -10.53 -9.16 -20.89
CA LYS A 592 -10.55 -8.96 -22.34
C LYS A 592 -9.42 -9.72 -23.02
N VAL A 593 -9.77 -10.70 -23.84
CA VAL A 593 -8.81 -11.49 -24.62
C VAL A 593 -8.86 -11.10 -26.09
N HIS A 594 -7.70 -11.03 -26.74
CA HIS A 594 -7.61 -10.84 -28.19
C HIS A 594 -6.53 -11.73 -28.80
N LEU A 595 -6.74 -12.17 -30.04
CA LEU A 595 -5.79 -12.99 -30.76
C LEU A 595 -4.77 -12.09 -31.47
N SER A 596 -3.49 -12.33 -31.22
CA SER A 596 -2.37 -11.54 -31.74
C SER A 596 -1.75 -12.20 -32.97
N ASN A 597 -1.16 -11.38 -33.84
CA ASN A 597 -0.37 -11.83 -34.98
C ASN A 597 1.11 -11.54 -34.73
N LEU A 598 1.91 -12.60 -34.54
CA LEU A 598 3.35 -12.51 -34.29
C LEU A 598 4.21 -12.66 -35.55
N GLY A 599 3.63 -12.39 -36.72
CA GLY A 599 4.30 -12.48 -38.03
C GLY A 599 3.92 -13.72 -38.85
N GLY A 600 3.20 -14.69 -38.26
CA GLY A 600 2.72 -15.91 -38.92
C GLY A 600 1.24 -15.88 -39.35
N GLY A 601 0.55 -14.76 -39.13
CA GLY A 601 -0.91 -14.66 -39.18
C GLY A 601 -1.53 -14.56 -37.78
N THR A 602 -2.81 -14.20 -37.70
CA THR A 602 -3.54 -14.21 -36.42
C THR A 602 -3.54 -15.61 -35.84
N PHE A 603 -3.14 -15.75 -34.59
CA PHE A 603 -3.12 -17.04 -33.91
C PHE A 603 -4.49 -17.71 -33.93
N VAL A 604 -4.54 -19.00 -34.23
CA VAL A 604 -5.75 -19.81 -34.22
C VAL A 604 -5.63 -20.85 -33.10
N PRO A 605 -6.29 -20.65 -31.95
CA PRO A 605 -6.20 -21.58 -30.84
C PRO A 605 -6.72 -22.97 -31.22
N ASN A 606 -6.05 -24.03 -30.77
CA ASN A 606 -6.43 -25.43 -30.99
C ASN A 606 -6.94 -26.07 -29.70
N LEU A 607 -7.75 -27.13 -29.84
CA LEU A 607 -8.23 -27.92 -28.71
C LEU A 607 -7.06 -28.33 -27.81
N GLY A 608 -7.23 -28.05 -26.52
CA GLY A 608 -6.30 -28.25 -25.44
C GLY A 608 -5.07 -27.35 -25.40
N ASN A 609 -5.05 -26.27 -26.17
CA ASN A 609 -4.18 -25.16 -25.81
C ASN A 609 -4.64 -24.56 -24.48
N ALA A 610 -3.67 -24.29 -23.61
CA ALA A 610 -3.86 -23.63 -22.33
C ALA A 610 -2.94 -22.41 -22.23
N PHE A 611 -3.41 -21.37 -21.56
CA PHE A 611 -2.73 -20.10 -21.40
C PHE A 611 -2.87 -19.66 -19.94
N SER A 612 -1.77 -19.70 -19.17
CA SER A 612 -1.70 -19.02 -17.87
C SER A 612 -1.56 -17.53 -18.14
N ILE A 613 -2.60 -16.77 -17.81
CA ILE A 613 -2.69 -15.33 -18.09
C ILE A 613 -2.40 -14.48 -16.85
N LEU A 614 -2.57 -15.07 -15.66
CA LEU A 614 -2.28 -14.46 -14.37
C LEU A 614 -1.72 -15.51 -13.43
N THR A 615 -0.68 -15.16 -12.66
CA THR A 615 -0.18 -15.94 -11.52
C THR A 615 -0.04 -15.04 -10.30
N ALA A 616 -0.44 -15.51 -9.13
CA ALA A 616 -0.40 -14.77 -7.86
C ALA A 616 -0.10 -15.73 -6.69
N THR A 617 0.20 -15.20 -5.49
CA THR A 617 0.30 -16.04 -4.28
C THR A 617 -1.07 -16.55 -3.84
N GLU A 618 -2.10 -15.75 -4.10
CA GLU A 618 -3.51 -16.06 -3.89
C GLU A 618 -4.34 -15.31 -4.94
N VAL A 619 -5.36 -15.96 -5.50
CA VAL A 619 -6.36 -15.35 -6.38
C VAL A 619 -7.71 -15.38 -5.67
N GLY A 620 -8.23 -14.20 -5.34
CA GLY A 620 -9.58 -13.98 -4.85
C GLY A 620 -10.47 -13.35 -5.93
N GLY A 621 -11.76 -13.66 -5.89
CA GLY A 621 -12.74 -13.15 -6.86
C GLY A 621 -12.61 -13.73 -8.28
N GLU A 622 -13.48 -13.28 -9.17
CA GLU A 622 -13.54 -13.68 -10.58
C GLU A 622 -13.92 -12.48 -11.45
N PHE A 623 -13.55 -12.50 -12.74
CA PHE A 623 -13.99 -11.46 -13.66
C PHE A 623 -15.51 -11.55 -13.93
N SER A 624 -16.25 -10.53 -13.52
CA SER A 624 -17.70 -10.40 -13.75
C SER A 624 -18.10 -10.38 -15.24
N THR A 625 -17.20 -10.02 -16.15
CA THR A 625 -17.44 -10.02 -17.60
C THR A 625 -16.27 -10.60 -18.39
N LEU A 626 -16.58 -11.57 -19.25
CA LEU A 626 -15.62 -12.21 -20.14
C LEU A 626 -15.81 -11.74 -21.59
N ASN A 627 -14.87 -10.94 -22.09
CA ASN A 627 -14.79 -10.49 -23.47
C ASN A 627 -13.76 -11.33 -24.24
N LEU A 628 -14.19 -12.52 -24.68
CA LEU A 628 -13.33 -13.50 -25.34
C LEU A 628 -13.50 -13.50 -26.88
N PRO A 629 -12.43 -13.78 -27.65
CA PRO A 629 -12.53 -13.87 -29.10
C PRO A 629 -13.35 -15.10 -29.51
N THR A 630 -14.19 -14.96 -30.52
CA THR A 630 -14.96 -16.08 -31.08
C THR A 630 -14.02 -17.13 -31.66
N LEU A 631 -14.21 -18.38 -31.23
CA LEU A 631 -13.51 -19.54 -31.77
C LEU A 631 -14.30 -20.19 -32.91
N ALA A 632 -13.68 -21.13 -33.61
CA ALA A 632 -14.39 -22.00 -34.53
C ALA A 632 -15.48 -22.81 -33.80
N ALA A 633 -16.53 -23.22 -34.50
CA ALA A 633 -17.73 -23.80 -33.89
C ALA A 633 -17.49 -25.13 -33.13
N ASP A 634 -16.35 -25.77 -33.34
CA ASP A 634 -15.87 -26.99 -32.69
C ASP A 634 -15.03 -26.72 -31.43
N LYS A 635 -14.95 -25.47 -30.97
CA LYS A 635 -14.11 -25.04 -29.84
C LYS A 635 -14.87 -24.07 -28.93
N MET A 636 -14.58 -24.14 -27.64
CA MET A 636 -15.01 -23.16 -26.65
C MET A 636 -13.84 -22.73 -25.76
N TRP A 637 -13.96 -21.55 -25.17
CA TRP A 637 -13.08 -21.15 -24.08
C TRP A 637 -13.62 -21.69 -22.76
N GLN A 638 -12.73 -22.15 -21.91
CA GLN A 638 -12.96 -22.41 -20.51
C GLN A 638 -12.00 -21.52 -19.71
N VAL A 639 -12.51 -20.83 -18.70
CA VAL A 639 -11.73 -20.02 -17.77
C VAL A 639 -11.72 -20.73 -16.43
N THR A 640 -10.54 -20.95 -15.87
CA THR A 640 -10.36 -21.59 -14.57
C THR A 640 -9.63 -20.62 -13.65
N TYR A 641 -10.22 -20.41 -12.47
CA TYR A 641 -9.65 -19.63 -11.38
C TYR A 641 -9.13 -20.59 -10.32
N ASP A 642 -7.82 -20.85 -10.35
CA ASP A 642 -7.13 -21.63 -9.33
C ASP A 642 -6.68 -20.71 -8.18
N VAL A 643 -6.33 -21.31 -7.04
CA VAL A 643 -5.83 -20.58 -5.86
C VAL A 643 -4.66 -19.65 -6.20
N THR A 644 -3.83 -19.97 -7.19
CA THR A 644 -2.62 -19.20 -7.54
C THR A 644 -2.55 -18.76 -8.99
N ALA A 645 -3.58 -19.00 -9.80
CA ALA A 645 -3.53 -18.73 -11.24
C ALA A 645 -4.89 -18.53 -11.89
N VAL A 646 -4.91 -17.79 -13.00
CA VAL A 646 -6.03 -17.78 -13.95
C VAL A 646 -5.58 -18.41 -15.26
N LEU A 647 -6.29 -19.45 -15.67
CA LEU A 647 -6.01 -20.24 -16.86
C LEU A 647 -7.13 -20.08 -17.89
N LEU A 648 -6.75 -19.85 -19.14
CA LEU A 648 -7.63 -19.98 -20.29
C LEU A 648 -7.32 -21.28 -21.00
N LYS A 649 -8.33 -22.10 -21.24
CA LYS A 649 -8.21 -23.36 -21.96
C LYS A 649 -9.16 -23.39 -23.15
N VAL A 650 -8.70 -23.97 -24.25
CA VAL A 650 -9.55 -24.24 -25.42
C VAL A 650 -10.05 -25.66 -25.31
N THR A 651 -11.35 -25.85 -25.20
CA THR A 651 -11.95 -27.19 -25.09
C THR A 651 -13.11 -27.41 -26.07
N ILE A 652 -13.70 -28.60 -26.03
CA ILE A 652 -14.84 -29.03 -26.85
C ILE A 652 -16.09 -28.30 -26.35
N PRO A 653 -16.94 -27.73 -27.23
CA PRO A 653 -18.21 -27.16 -26.81
C PRO A 653 -19.07 -28.17 -26.02
N GLY A 654 -19.37 -27.86 -24.76
CA GLY A 654 -20.13 -28.73 -23.86
C GLY A 654 -19.29 -29.52 -22.86
N ASP A 655 -17.95 -29.46 -22.94
CA ASP A 655 -17.02 -29.91 -21.90
C ASP A 655 -16.96 -28.82 -20.83
N PHE A 656 -17.75 -28.98 -19.79
CA PHE A 656 -17.93 -28.02 -18.71
C PHE A 656 -17.03 -28.31 -17.51
N ASP A 657 -16.67 -29.56 -17.26
CA ASP A 657 -15.72 -29.93 -16.20
C ASP A 657 -14.24 -29.81 -16.65
N GLY A 658 -14.02 -29.65 -17.95
CA GLY A 658 -12.71 -29.43 -18.55
C GLY A 658 -11.89 -30.70 -18.71
N ASP A 659 -12.47 -31.89 -18.63
CA ASP A 659 -11.75 -33.16 -18.72
C ASP A 659 -11.44 -33.62 -20.15
N PHE A 660 -11.85 -32.82 -21.14
CA PHE A 660 -11.74 -33.07 -22.58
C PHE A 660 -12.69 -34.13 -23.15
N THR A 661 -13.72 -34.49 -22.39
CA THR A 661 -14.84 -35.29 -22.84
C THR A 661 -16.15 -34.51 -22.68
N VAL A 662 -17.20 -34.96 -23.37
CA VAL A 662 -18.54 -34.38 -23.22
C VAL A 662 -19.48 -35.50 -22.81
N ASP A 663 -19.74 -35.64 -21.52
CA ASP A 663 -20.48 -36.76 -20.94
C ASP A 663 -21.43 -36.37 -19.78
N GLY A 664 -21.73 -37.32 -18.89
CA GLY A 664 -22.67 -37.09 -17.79
C GLY A 664 -22.12 -36.18 -16.69
N ASP A 665 -20.81 -36.07 -16.55
CA ASP A 665 -20.15 -35.30 -15.50
C ASP A 665 -20.24 -33.79 -15.83
N ASP A 666 -20.09 -33.42 -17.10
CA ASP A 666 -20.39 -32.06 -17.61
C ASP A 666 -21.81 -31.62 -17.32
N LEU A 667 -22.77 -32.52 -17.50
CA LEU A 667 -24.17 -32.21 -17.24
C LEU A 667 -24.40 -31.93 -15.74
N THR A 668 -23.59 -32.54 -14.87
CA THR A 668 -23.63 -32.27 -13.43
C THR A 668 -23.13 -30.86 -13.14
N VAL A 669 -21.99 -30.47 -13.72
CA VAL A 669 -21.45 -29.10 -13.62
C VAL A 669 -22.46 -28.07 -14.13
N TRP A 670 -23.05 -28.31 -15.31
CA TRP A 670 -24.09 -27.42 -15.86
C TRP A 670 -25.30 -27.26 -14.93
N ARG A 671 -25.73 -28.33 -14.24
CA ARG A 671 -26.89 -28.29 -13.33
C ARG A 671 -26.58 -27.52 -12.05
N GLU A 672 -25.38 -27.67 -11.53
CA GLU A 672 -24.94 -27.00 -10.31
C GLU A 672 -24.88 -25.48 -10.49
N ASP A 673 -24.54 -25.02 -11.69
CA ASP A 673 -24.43 -23.59 -12.04
C ASP A 673 -25.39 -23.14 -13.15
N PHE A 674 -26.60 -23.73 -13.19
CA PHE A 674 -27.66 -23.30 -14.09
C PHE A 674 -28.30 -21.99 -13.61
N GLY A 675 -28.23 -20.95 -14.44
CA GLY A 675 -28.69 -19.60 -14.10
C GLY A 675 -27.60 -18.68 -13.56
N GLY A 676 -26.39 -19.21 -13.29
CA GLY A 676 -25.15 -18.45 -13.10
C GLY A 676 -24.35 -18.44 -14.40
N ILE A 677 -23.26 -19.20 -14.48
CA ILE A 677 -22.40 -19.24 -15.69
C ILE A 677 -23.11 -19.92 -16.87
N TYR A 678 -23.99 -20.89 -16.62
CA TYR A 678 -24.64 -21.66 -17.69
C TYR A 678 -26.12 -21.37 -17.90
N SER A 679 -26.54 -21.45 -19.16
CA SER A 679 -27.90 -21.19 -19.63
C SER A 679 -28.52 -22.41 -20.34
N GLY A 680 -29.79 -22.28 -20.75
CA GLY A 680 -30.44 -23.31 -21.57
C GLY A 680 -29.82 -23.48 -22.95
N ALA A 681 -29.11 -22.46 -23.47
CA ALA A 681 -28.36 -22.59 -24.72
C ALA A 681 -27.15 -23.51 -24.56
N ASP A 682 -26.51 -23.49 -23.39
CA ASP A 682 -25.35 -24.32 -23.06
C ASP A 682 -25.75 -25.78 -22.93
N PHE A 683 -26.93 -26.07 -22.35
CA PHE A 683 -27.49 -27.43 -22.34
C PHE A 683 -27.67 -27.98 -23.77
N LEU A 684 -28.18 -27.16 -24.70
CA LEU A 684 -28.30 -27.58 -26.10
C LEU A 684 -26.93 -27.79 -26.75
N THR A 685 -25.89 -27.08 -26.31
CA THR A 685 -24.51 -27.27 -26.78
C THR A 685 -23.93 -28.58 -26.26
N TRP A 686 -24.09 -28.88 -24.97
CA TRP A 686 -23.75 -30.17 -24.38
C TRP A 686 -24.46 -31.32 -25.11
N GLN A 687 -25.78 -31.23 -25.28
CA GLN A 687 -26.56 -32.27 -25.95
C GLN A 687 -26.12 -32.52 -27.40
N ARG A 688 -25.68 -31.48 -28.11
CA ARG A 688 -25.18 -31.58 -29.50
C ARG A 688 -23.81 -32.25 -29.59
N ASN A 689 -23.01 -32.17 -28.53
CA ASN A 689 -21.64 -32.68 -28.51
C ASN A 689 -21.47 -33.90 -27.60
N LEU A 690 -22.54 -34.42 -26.99
CA LEU A 690 -22.50 -35.60 -26.14
C LEU A 690 -21.79 -36.78 -26.80
N GLY A 691 -20.78 -37.32 -26.12
CA GLY A 691 -19.91 -38.40 -26.58
C GLY A 691 -18.70 -37.94 -27.38
N MET A 692 -18.52 -36.63 -27.60
CA MET A 692 -17.29 -36.08 -28.15
C MET A 692 -16.17 -36.19 -27.12
N SER A 693 -14.97 -36.49 -27.58
CA SER A 693 -13.75 -36.49 -26.76
C SER A 693 -12.55 -36.24 -27.65
N ILE A 694 -11.50 -35.66 -27.08
CA ILE A 694 -10.17 -35.68 -27.71
C ILE A 694 -9.30 -36.67 -26.95
N ALA A 695 -8.33 -37.28 -27.64
CA ALA A 695 -7.36 -38.14 -26.97
C ALA A 695 -6.67 -37.33 -25.87
N PRO A 696 -6.47 -37.91 -24.66
CA PRO A 696 -5.85 -37.20 -23.56
C PRO A 696 -4.52 -36.64 -24.03
N ILE A 697 -4.42 -35.32 -24.01
CA ILE A 697 -3.19 -34.63 -24.34
C ILE A 697 -2.27 -34.92 -23.16
N ALA A 698 -1.12 -35.55 -23.42
CA ALA A 698 -0.13 -35.77 -22.37
C ALA A 698 0.08 -34.44 -21.62
N ALA A 699 -0.09 -34.47 -20.30
CA ALA A 699 0.08 -33.29 -19.45
C ALA A 699 1.35 -32.56 -19.89
N VAL A 700 1.21 -31.26 -20.20
CA VAL A 700 2.38 -30.42 -20.45
C VAL A 700 3.28 -30.58 -19.21
N PRO A 701 4.53 -31.02 -19.35
CA PRO A 701 5.39 -31.16 -18.19
C PRO A 701 5.45 -29.79 -17.52
N GLU A 702 4.92 -29.69 -16.31
CA GLU A 702 5.36 -28.66 -15.38
C GLU A 702 6.89 -28.67 -15.43
N PRO A 703 7.57 -27.52 -15.42
CA PRO A 703 9.02 -27.50 -15.37
C PRO A 703 9.41 -28.29 -14.12
N SER A 704 9.80 -29.55 -14.35
CA SER A 704 10.00 -30.51 -13.27
C SER A 704 10.89 -29.87 -12.20
N ALA A 705 10.61 -30.11 -10.92
CA ALA A 705 11.42 -29.58 -9.82
C ALA A 705 12.95 -29.83 -10.02
N LEU A 706 13.32 -30.76 -10.89
CA LEU A 706 14.68 -31.00 -11.39
C LEU A 706 15.26 -29.88 -12.28
N ALA A 707 14.47 -29.21 -13.13
CA ALA A 707 14.88 -28.05 -13.93
C ALA A 707 15.09 -26.80 -13.06
N LEU A 708 14.20 -26.55 -12.11
CA LEU A 708 14.38 -25.51 -11.08
C LEU A 708 15.56 -25.84 -10.16
N GLY A 709 15.72 -27.11 -9.78
CA GLY A 709 16.88 -27.60 -9.03
C GLY A 709 18.21 -27.47 -9.80
N ALA A 710 18.21 -27.71 -11.11
CA ALA A 710 19.41 -27.58 -11.95
C ALA A 710 19.80 -26.11 -12.19
N ILE A 711 18.83 -25.20 -12.29
CA ILE A 711 19.08 -23.75 -12.36
C ILE A 711 19.60 -23.24 -11.00
N ALA A 712 19.01 -23.69 -9.89
CA ALA A 712 19.48 -23.36 -8.54
C ALA A 712 20.90 -23.90 -8.27
N LEU A 713 21.19 -25.14 -8.67
CA LEU A 713 22.53 -25.74 -8.53
C LEU A 713 23.57 -25.10 -9.48
N GLY A 714 23.16 -24.69 -10.69
CA GLY A 714 23.99 -23.93 -11.63
C GLY A 714 24.34 -22.53 -11.10
N GLY A 715 23.39 -21.85 -10.47
CA GLY A 715 23.60 -20.56 -9.81
C GLY A 715 24.55 -20.65 -8.61
N ILE A 716 24.46 -21.71 -7.81
CA ILE A 716 25.37 -21.97 -6.67
C ILE A 716 26.78 -22.31 -7.14
N ALA A 717 26.94 -23.05 -8.25
CA ALA A 717 28.24 -23.38 -8.82
C ALA A 717 28.97 -22.16 -9.44
N LEU A 718 28.22 -21.20 -9.99
CA LEU A 718 28.77 -19.93 -10.49
C LEU A 718 29.15 -18.97 -9.36
N ARG A 719 28.38 -18.95 -8.26
CA ARG A 719 28.69 -18.14 -7.06
C ARG A 719 29.92 -18.63 -6.28
N ARG A 720 30.26 -19.92 -6.37
CA ARG A 720 31.49 -20.50 -5.80
C ARG A 720 32.76 -20.28 -6.63
N ARG A 721 32.64 -19.87 -7.91
CA ARG A 721 33.80 -19.59 -8.77
C ARG A 721 34.26 -18.14 -8.74
N SER A 722 33.47 -17.20 -8.23
CA SER A 722 33.85 -15.79 -8.09
C SER A 722 34.61 -15.45 -6.79
N SER A 723 34.76 -16.41 -5.87
CA SER A 723 35.38 -16.22 -4.54
C SER A 723 36.77 -16.85 -4.39
N GLY A 724 37.41 -17.29 -5.48
CA GLY A 724 38.74 -17.91 -5.43
C GLY A 724 39.69 -17.43 -6.51
N SER A 725 40.36 -16.29 -6.30
CA SER A 725 41.75 -16.03 -6.74
C SER A 725 42.11 -14.54 -6.62
N LEU A 726 42.65 -14.13 -5.48
CA LEU A 726 43.73 -13.12 -5.44
C LEU A 726 44.67 -13.47 -4.29
N SER A 727 45.67 -14.32 -4.59
CA SER A 727 46.90 -14.39 -3.80
C SER A 727 48.10 -14.30 -4.74
N ARG A 728 48.95 -13.30 -4.46
CA ARG A 728 50.36 -13.12 -4.85
C ARG A 728 50.66 -12.61 -6.27
N GLY A 729 51.16 -11.37 -6.27
CA GLY A 729 51.89 -10.64 -7.30
C GLY A 729 52.21 -9.27 -6.76
#